data_AF-A0A364NBF1-F1
#
_entry.id   AF-A0A364NBF1-F1
#
_cell.length_a   1.000
_cell.length_b   1.000
_cell.length_c   1.000
_cell.angle_alpha   90.00
_cell.angle_beta   90.00
_cell.angle_gamma   90.00
#
_symmetry.space_group_name_H-M   'P 1'
#
loop_
_entity.id
_entity.type
_entity.pdbx_description
1 polymer ?
#
loop_
_entity_poly.entity_id
_entity_poly.type
_entity_poly.pdbx_seq_one_letter_code
_entity_poly.pdbx_strand_id
1 'polypeptide(L)'
;MSTITTPPTSSPIKTRFLVISDTHSASPSQNVADNDAYFRPPFPRADVLLHCGDMTMIGYLEEYGKTLDMLEGFDADLKLVIAGNHDITLDAEYYDRKGQNMHRAEYHKDLPAKAREMWTGERAKKSGVTYLEEGTHTFQLNNGAVLRVYASPYQPEFCDWAFPYFRNEDRYNASHQCTPNSKPIAENPVPDFPHIDVMMTHGPPLGVLDEIVTEEHVGCEHLLRAARRCKPRLHCFGHIHEAWGAKKVRWNDSNELDVKPEQHIQTAEAIRFDSDKSKAERAVTVNISQGSDAAVEFGKETLMVNASIMDVRYKPWNGPWLVDLDLEPAKVYLTFRSAKPAKKGDPFADSVILWTRASPTMENDASNITVEGTVPYFSHETEKYIKASSSPICVDWRVHESRNMTGKPVSSGRAYTTSDIDYTIKVEAGGLLSFTSYYYQFQVCGTNTTSPIGRTKTAPAEEEDVSAISLGVFSCANFPTGYFNAYGNIARKNSVDYVVHLGDYIYEDEVGVPGEDERAMVPAKEIVTLYDYRTRFALYRTDEDLKMAHETYPFITVWDDHEIANNNYRDGSSTMNNTEQSFNEFGGISFDQRKMNAVRAYFEWMPLRQVDMDDNLRIWRSFKLGKLLDLVMLDTRSYDRSITPADQKMKQKRNDEYVYEISNDAGRTLMGSRQENWFFNQLSASQARGATWRVIGNQMIFSRINMTGEDAHRSVPVDVDAWDGYVASRNRTLQHLYSNNIENTVMLAGDSHQNWVSDLVWLDSVEYDPGTGAGAIGVEFAVTGTTSNGLEGGIADTQAISEAFVRDNAELQWQEGYYRGYTELHISSQMIEAMYWGCPTVATRNAFEISLGNFSVAAGGNRVDRPVGGGLVEAGALKKGQGEVRETNVTRDLGTGEWFLHAFDTMFLEWALEW
;
A
#
# COMPACT_ATOMS: atom_id res chain seq x y z
N MET A 1 -30.55 -11.69 -7.87
CA MET A 1 -30.29 -13.18 -7.70
C MET A 1 -29.54 -13.72 -8.91
N SER A 2 -28.23 -13.30 -9.04
CA SER A 2 -27.26 -13.60 -10.10
C SER A 2 -26.34 -14.75 -9.67
N THR A 3 -26.71 -16.01 -9.94
CA THR A 3 -26.07 -17.33 -10.17
C THR A 3 -24.58 -17.18 -10.51
N ILE A 4 -23.68 -17.13 -9.46
CA ILE A 4 -22.21 -17.31 -9.33
C ILE A 4 -21.78 -18.55 -10.12
N THR A 5 -21.63 -18.48 -11.42
CA THR A 5 -20.91 -19.50 -12.23
C THR A 5 -19.43 -19.50 -11.87
N THR A 6 -18.94 -20.47 -10.96
CA THR A 6 -17.59 -20.99 -10.65
C THR A 6 -16.69 -20.98 -11.90
N PRO A 7 -15.63 -20.04 -11.94
CA PRO A 7 -14.62 -19.98 -13.01
C PRO A 7 -13.94 -21.34 -13.21
N PRO A 8 -13.57 -21.86 -14.46
CA PRO A 8 -12.76 -23.05 -14.74
C PRO A 8 -11.41 -23.01 -14.00
N THR A 9 -11.16 -23.91 -13.00
CA THR A 9 -10.09 -24.30 -12.05
C THR A 9 -8.73 -24.37 -12.76
N SER A 10 -7.92 -23.23 -12.82
CA SER A 10 -6.46 -23.28 -13.04
C SER A 10 -5.86 -24.62 -12.58
N SER A 11 -4.97 -25.24 -13.47
CA SER A 11 -4.27 -26.50 -13.21
C SER A 11 -3.55 -26.46 -11.85
N PRO A 12 -3.78 -27.45 -10.94
CA PRO A 12 -3.14 -27.57 -9.62
C PRO A 12 -1.61 -27.63 -9.72
N ILE A 13 -0.86 -26.95 -8.67
CA ILE A 13 0.62 -26.87 -8.65
C ILE A 13 1.15 -27.97 -7.72
N LYS A 14 1.98 -28.86 -8.30
CA LYS A 14 2.60 -29.90 -7.46
C LYS A 14 3.58 -29.27 -6.44
N THR A 15 3.42 -29.63 -5.22
CA THR A 15 4.23 -29.03 -4.13
C THR A 15 4.80 -30.13 -3.26
N ARG A 16 6.10 -29.98 -2.91
CA ARG A 16 6.81 -31.06 -2.21
C ARG A 16 6.99 -30.68 -0.73
N PHE A 17 6.61 -31.69 0.20
CA PHE A 17 6.68 -31.44 1.66
C PHE A 17 7.68 -32.43 2.28
N LEU A 18 8.51 -31.89 3.16
CA LEU A 18 9.33 -32.76 4.02
C LEU A 18 8.77 -32.70 5.45
N VAL A 19 8.37 -33.92 5.96
CA VAL A 19 7.63 -33.90 7.24
C VAL A 19 8.48 -34.64 8.28
N ILE A 20 8.66 -33.90 9.43
CA ILE A 20 9.39 -34.53 10.56
C ILE A 20 8.66 -34.16 11.86
N SER A 21 8.99 -34.99 12.92
CA SER A 21 8.44 -34.68 14.26
C SER A 21 9.26 -35.40 15.33
N ASP A 22 9.13 -34.98 16.56
CA ASP A 22 9.74 -35.63 17.75
C ASP A 22 11.24 -35.84 17.54
N THR A 23 11.91 -34.72 17.28
CA THR A 23 13.38 -34.83 17.05
C THR A 23 14.13 -34.76 18.39
N HIS A 24 13.55 -34.16 19.41
CA HIS A 24 14.08 -34.10 20.80
C HIS A 24 15.53 -33.60 20.81
N SER A 25 15.75 -32.52 19.95
CA SER A 25 17.03 -31.77 19.93
C SER A 25 18.13 -32.60 19.28
N ALA A 26 17.69 -33.72 18.65
CA ALA A 26 18.72 -34.54 17.99
C ALA A 26 19.29 -33.83 16.74
N SER A 27 20.63 -34.05 16.65
CA SER A 27 21.28 -33.52 15.43
C SER A 27 21.50 -34.64 14.40
N PRO A 28 21.03 -34.33 13.17
CA PRO A 28 21.23 -35.37 12.14
C PRO A 28 22.71 -35.69 11.92
N SER A 29 23.61 -34.83 12.28
CA SER A 29 25.04 -35.03 12.04
C SER A 29 25.60 -36.18 12.89
N GLN A 30 24.83 -36.53 13.96
CA GLN A 30 25.33 -37.65 14.78
C GLN A 30 25.24 -38.99 14.05
N ASN A 31 24.52 -38.99 12.93
CA ASN A 31 24.36 -40.29 12.25
C ASN A 31 25.08 -40.29 10.89
N VAL A 32 26.06 -39.40 10.62
CA VAL A 32 26.67 -39.23 9.28
C VAL A 32 27.43 -40.50 8.92
N ALA A 33 27.94 -41.21 9.92
CA ALA A 33 28.78 -42.38 9.59
C ALA A 33 27.95 -43.67 9.61
N ASP A 34 26.61 -43.47 9.85
CA ASP A 34 25.78 -44.70 9.97
C ASP A 34 24.82 -44.82 8.78
N ASN A 35 25.13 -45.74 7.93
CA ASN A 35 24.34 -45.86 6.67
C ASN A 35 23.00 -46.53 6.92
N ASP A 36 22.84 -46.94 8.19
CA ASP A 36 21.55 -47.60 8.50
C ASP A 36 20.55 -46.61 9.09
N ALA A 37 20.97 -45.30 9.36
CA ALA A 37 20.03 -44.29 9.86
C ALA A 37 19.49 -43.42 8.71
N TYR A 38 18.06 -43.32 8.71
CA TYR A 38 17.44 -42.45 7.68
C TYR A 38 17.79 -40.98 7.92
N PHE A 39 17.74 -40.55 9.09
CA PHE A 39 17.82 -39.12 9.48
C PHE A 39 19.30 -38.70 9.56
N ARG A 40 19.82 -38.43 8.39
CA ARG A 40 21.23 -37.96 8.27
C ARG A 40 21.38 -37.16 6.97
N PRO A 41 22.26 -36.07 7.05
CA PRO A 41 22.44 -35.24 5.85
C PRO A 41 23.23 -35.98 4.76
N PRO A 42 23.05 -35.51 3.46
CA PRO A 42 22.17 -34.40 3.04
C PRO A 42 20.73 -34.89 2.82
N PHE A 43 19.75 -33.91 3.18
CA PHE A 43 18.33 -34.26 2.99
C PHE A 43 17.85 -33.73 1.63
N PRO A 44 16.78 -34.44 1.05
CA PRO A 44 16.23 -33.95 -0.22
C PRO A 44 15.60 -32.56 -0.06
N ARG A 45 15.59 -31.88 -1.25
CA ARG A 45 14.97 -30.53 -1.25
C ARG A 45 13.44 -30.64 -1.12
N ALA A 46 12.85 -29.61 -0.42
CA ALA A 46 11.39 -29.51 -0.35
C ALA A 46 10.95 -28.05 -0.43
N ASP A 47 9.65 -27.92 -0.90
CA ASP A 47 9.08 -26.53 -0.90
C ASP A 47 8.71 -26.10 0.52
N VAL A 48 8.15 -27.08 1.31
CA VAL A 48 7.74 -26.76 2.69
C VAL A 48 8.23 -27.89 3.60
N LEU A 49 8.91 -27.47 4.71
CA LEU A 49 9.23 -28.46 5.76
C LEU A 49 8.29 -28.27 6.96
N LEU A 50 7.71 -29.47 7.43
CA LEU A 50 6.80 -29.43 8.58
C LEU A 50 7.45 -30.17 9.77
N HIS A 51 7.52 -29.46 10.94
CA HIS A 51 7.90 -30.14 12.18
C HIS A 51 6.72 -30.15 13.15
N CYS A 52 6.25 -31.39 13.49
CA CYS A 52 4.91 -31.48 14.12
C CYS A 52 5.07 -31.67 15.63
N GLY A 53 6.13 -31.07 16.19
CA GLY A 53 6.12 -30.97 17.67
C GLY A 53 7.25 -31.81 18.28
N ASP A 54 7.56 -31.46 19.55
CA ASP A 54 8.63 -32.07 20.39
C ASP A 54 10.00 -31.79 19.76
N MET A 55 10.21 -30.54 19.69
CA MET A 55 11.50 -30.07 19.14
C MET A 55 12.62 -30.26 20.17
N THR A 56 12.16 -30.24 21.42
CA THR A 56 13.17 -30.34 22.50
C THR A 56 12.84 -31.54 23.39
N MET A 57 13.93 -31.85 24.27
CA MET A 57 13.69 -32.91 25.27
C MET A 57 12.87 -32.36 26.45
N ILE A 58 13.15 -31.15 26.75
CA ILE A 58 12.34 -30.69 27.91
C ILE A 58 12.32 -29.15 27.92
N GLY A 59 12.55 -28.46 26.89
CA GLY A 59 12.15 -27.05 26.71
C GLY A 59 13.25 -26.10 27.17
N TYR A 60 14.59 -26.63 27.18
CA TYR A 60 15.67 -25.66 27.44
C TYR A 60 15.98 -24.82 26.21
N LEU A 61 16.42 -23.54 26.49
CA LEU A 61 16.70 -22.63 25.34
C LEU A 61 17.83 -23.18 24.49
N GLU A 62 18.85 -23.85 25.15
CA GLU A 62 19.95 -24.43 24.34
C GLU A 62 19.44 -25.51 23.39
N GLU A 63 18.45 -26.24 23.81
CA GLU A 63 17.87 -27.28 22.93
C GLU A 63 17.14 -26.65 21.73
N TYR A 64 16.43 -25.59 22.02
CA TYR A 64 15.80 -24.91 20.87
C TYR A 64 16.86 -24.41 19.89
N GLY A 65 17.99 -23.85 20.48
CA GLY A 65 19.09 -23.42 19.59
C GLY A 65 19.56 -24.56 18.68
N LYS A 66 19.67 -25.77 19.22
CA LYS A 66 20.12 -26.91 18.40
C LYS A 66 19.08 -27.26 17.31
N THR A 67 17.89 -27.19 17.71
CA THR A 67 16.85 -27.48 16.69
C THR A 67 16.88 -26.43 15.57
N LEU A 68 17.06 -25.19 15.95
CA LEU A 68 17.12 -24.15 14.89
C LEU A 68 18.33 -24.37 13.99
N ASP A 69 19.43 -24.81 14.60
CA ASP A 69 20.59 -25.13 13.74
C ASP A 69 20.25 -26.25 12.75
N MET A 70 19.57 -27.22 13.29
CA MET A 70 19.16 -28.31 12.39
C MET A 70 18.23 -27.81 11.28
N LEU A 71 17.25 -27.03 11.58
CA LEU A 71 16.27 -26.57 10.56
C LEU A 71 16.97 -25.69 9.53
N GLU A 72 18.00 -24.98 9.97
CA GLU A 72 18.74 -24.12 9.01
C GLU A 72 19.46 -24.96 7.97
N GLY A 73 19.76 -26.13 8.37
CA GLY A 73 20.52 -27.02 7.45
C GLY A 73 19.63 -27.64 6.38
N PHE A 74 18.29 -27.61 6.53
CA PHE A 74 17.41 -28.20 5.50
C PHE A 74 17.22 -27.23 4.33
N ASP A 75 17.20 -27.79 3.12
CA ASP A 75 16.95 -26.98 1.91
C ASP A 75 15.44 -26.89 1.63
N ALA A 76 14.74 -25.98 2.29
CA ALA A 76 13.29 -25.72 2.08
C ALA A 76 13.03 -24.21 2.16
N ASP A 77 12.08 -23.79 1.27
CA ASP A 77 11.76 -22.34 1.22
C ASP A 77 10.99 -21.90 2.47
N LEU A 78 10.06 -22.71 2.92
CA LEU A 78 9.22 -22.42 4.10
C LEU A 78 9.31 -23.59 5.08
N LYS A 79 9.60 -23.23 6.41
CA LYS A 79 9.67 -24.27 7.46
C LYS A 79 8.68 -23.92 8.58
N LEU A 80 7.73 -24.87 8.71
CA LEU A 80 6.68 -24.59 9.69
C LEU A 80 6.86 -25.53 10.89
N VAL A 81 6.72 -24.83 12.13
CA VAL A 81 6.97 -25.68 13.31
C VAL A 81 5.86 -25.41 14.33
N ILE A 82 5.43 -26.53 14.94
CA ILE A 82 4.52 -26.36 16.09
C ILE A 82 5.16 -27.02 17.31
N ALA A 83 4.73 -26.57 18.50
CA ALA A 83 5.29 -27.15 19.75
C ALA A 83 4.66 -28.51 20.04
N GLY A 84 5.36 -29.27 20.89
CA GLY A 84 4.83 -30.54 21.43
C GLY A 84 4.86 -30.53 22.96
N ASN A 85 4.46 -31.70 23.48
CA ASN A 85 4.34 -31.74 24.96
C ASN A 85 5.71 -31.68 25.64
N HIS A 86 6.89 -31.80 24.96
CA HIS A 86 8.23 -31.67 25.56
C HIS A 86 8.74 -30.23 25.48
N ASP A 87 8.02 -29.41 24.73
CA ASP A 87 8.45 -28.02 24.59
C ASP A 87 7.77 -27.17 25.67
N ILE A 88 8.05 -27.48 26.91
CA ILE A 88 7.24 -27.04 28.07
C ILE A 88 7.37 -25.53 28.26
N THR A 89 8.50 -24.88 27.77
CA THR A 89 8.64 -23.42 27.97
C THR A 89 7.82 -22.65 26.93
N LEU A 90 7.22 -23.42 25.96
CA LEU A 90 6.35 -22.73 24.99
C LEU A 90 4.89 -22.84 25.42
N ASP A 91 4.66 -23.50 26.61
CA ASP A 91 3.33 -23.53 27.27
C ASP A 91 3.44 -22.79 28.61
N ALA A 92 3.20 -21.53 28.56
CA ALA A 92 3.47 -20.67 29.73
C ALA A 92 2.62 -21.11 30.94
N GLU A 93 1.40 -21.54 30.61
CA GLU A 93 0.53 -21.97 31.73
C GLU A 93 1.06 -23.25 32.40
N TYR A 94 1.44 -24.17 31.60
CA TYR A 94 2.05 -25.38 32.18
C TYR A 94 3.35 -25.06 32.90
N TYR A 95 4.19 -24.22 32.29
CA TYR A 95 5.52 -23.94 32.87
C TYR A 95 5.36 -23.22 34.21
N ASP A 96 4.34 -22.40 34.33
CA ASP A 96 4.09 -21.70 35.61
C ASP A 96 3.75 -22.71 36.72
N ARG A 97 3.08 -23.74 36.37
CA ARG A 97 2.63 -24.70 37.39
C ARG A 97 3.73 -25.73 37.68
N LYS A 98 4.54 -26.11 36.59
CA LYS A 98 5.38 -27.30 36.82
C LYS A 98 6.83 -26.99 36.47
N GLY A 99 7.11 -25.81 35.99
CA GLY A 99 8.44 -25.46 35.46
C GLY A 99 9.53 -25.63 36.54
N GLN A 100 9.17 -25.28 37.84
CA GLN A 100 10.17 -25.37 38.92
C GLN A 100 10.59 -26.83 39.15
N ASN A 101 9.59 -27.72 39.01
CA ASN A 101 9.91 -29.16 39.22
C ASN A 101 10.65 -29.75 38.02
N MET A 102 10.27 -29.24 36.84
CA MET A 102 10.83 -29.91 35.64
C MET A 102 12.23 -29.37 35.34
N HIS A 103 12.54 -28.09 35.58
CA HIS A 103 13.84 -27.50 35.19
C HIS A 103 14.70 -27.26 36.43
N ARG A 104 14.20 -27.55 37.65
CA ARG A 104 14.92 -27.45 38.94
C ARG A 104 15.83 -26.22 38.97
N ALA A 105 17.17 -26.41 39.12
CA ALA A 105 18.06 -25.26 39.36
C ALA A 105 18.07 -24.33 38.14
N GLU A 106 17.61 -24.71 37.00
CA GLU A 106 17.67 -23.88 35.78
C GLU A 106 16.33 -23.20 35.50
N TYR A 107 15.43 -23.24 36.53
CA TYR A 107 14.10 -22.63 36.35
C TYR A 107 14.22 -21.10 36.43
N HIS A 108 13.51 -20.47 35.49
CA HIS A 108 13.36 -19.01 35.53
C HIS A 108 12.00 -18.63 34.93
N LYS A 109 11.34 -17.69 35.64
CA LYS A 109 9.95 -17.33 35.24
C LYS A 109 9.93 -16.67 33.85
N ASP A 110 11.09 -16.16 33.39
CA ASP A 110 11.09 -15.40 32.12
C ASP A 110 11.39 -16.34 30.94
N LEU A 111 11.59 -17.63 31.13
CA LEU A 111 12.05 -18.53 30.04
C LEU A 111 10.95 -18.69 28.97
N PRO A 112 9.68 -18.72 29.29
CA PRO A 112 8.68 -18.81 28.21
C PRO A 112 8.79 -17.65 27.22
N ALA A 113 8.95 -16.42 27.76
CA ALA A 113 9.09 -15.27 26.84
C ALA A 113 10.35 -15.41 25.98
N LYS A 114 11.40 -15.87 26.54
CA LYS A 114 12.66 -16.02 25.77
C LYS A 114 12.54 -17.14 24.73
N ALA A 115 11.89 -18.22 25.17
CA ALA A 115 11.70 -19.32 24.18
C ALA A 115 10.86 -18.85 23.00
N ARG A 116 9.81 -18.10 23.34
CA ARG A 116 8.97 -17.59 22.23
C ARG A 116 9.76 -16.65 21.32
N GLU A 117 10.61 -15.84 21.87
CA GLU A 117 11.42 -14.90 21.06
C GLU A 117 12.36 -15.67 20.12
N MET A 118 12.88 -16.81 20.54
CA MET A 118 13.80 -17.58 19.65
C MET A 118 13.07 -18.02 18.38
N TRP A 119 11.77 -18.25 18.52
CA TRP A 119 11.07 -18.80 17.33
C TRP A 119 10.39 -17.68 16.54
N THR A 120 10.25 -16.46 17.20
CA THR A 120 9.54 -15.39 16.45
C THR A 120 10.52 -14.26 16.13
N GLY A 121 11.81 -14.53 16.55
CA GLY A 121 12.81 -13.44 16.40
C GLY A 121 13.47 -13.50 15.03
N GLU A 122 14.50 -12.69 14.78
CA GLU A 122 15.14 -12.43 13.46
C GLU A 122 15.85 -13.69 12.96
N ARG A 123 16.46 -14.40 13.92
CA ARG A 123 17.21 -15.59 13.46
C ARG A 123 16.28 -16.61 12.80
N ALA A 124 15.15 -16.92 13.48
CA ALA A 124 14.20 -17.90 12.89
C ALA A 124 13.63 -17.39 11.56
N LYS A 125 13.33 -16.09 11.46
CA LYS A 125 12.74 -15.52 10.22
C LYS A 125 13.74 -15.58 9.06
N LYS A 126 15.04 -15.35 9.36
CA LYS A 126 16.06 -15.36 8.27
C LYS A 126 16.29 -16.78 7.77
N SER A 127 15.93 -17.67 8.60
CA SER A 127 16.21 -19.06 8.18
C SER A 127 14.94 -19.70 7.59
N GLY A 128 13.91 -18.85 7.35
CA GLY A 128 12.68 -19.35 6.71
C GLY A 128 11.82 -20.17 7.67
N VAL A 129 12.00 -20.07 9.03
CA VAL A 129 11.23 -20.86 10.02
C VAL A 129 10.08 -20.01 10.56
N THR A 130 8.92 -20.67 10.60
CA THR A 130 7.73 -19.97 11.13
C THR A 130 7.09 -20.86 12.20
N TYR A 131 6.99 -20.27 13.42
CA TYR A 131 6.30 -20.98 14.53
C TYR A 131 4.79 -20.73 14.46
N LEU A 132 4.01 -21.85 14.49
CA LEU A 132 2.56 -21.67 14.30
C LEU A 132 1.85 -21.90 15.63
N GLU A 133 1.02 -20.90 16.00
CA GLU A 133 0.09 -21.13 17.12
C GLU A 133 -1.16 -21.88 16.65
N GLU A 134 -1.87 -22.43 17.65
CA GLU A 134 -3.05 -23.22 17.23
C GLU A 134 -3.99 -22.37 16.35
N GLY A 135 -4.48 -22.91 15.24
CA GLY A 135 -5.47 -22.24 14.38
C GLY A 135 -5.12 -22.44 12.91
N THR A 136 -5.85 -21.66 12.10
CA THR A 136 -5.69 -21.81 10.63
C THR A 136 -4.68 -20.77 10.12
N HIS A 137 -3.82 -21.27 9.25
CA HIS A 137 -2.82 -20.40 8.64
C HIS A 137 -2.78 -20.60 7.12
N THR A 138 -2.48 -19.45 6.45
CA THR A 138 -2.42 -19.55 4.97
C THR A 138 -1.09 -18.96 4.48
N PHE A 139 -0.51 -19.85 3.53
CA PHE A 139 0.79 -19.41 2.98
C PHE A 139 0.76 -19.43 1.44
N GLN A 140 1.40 -18.43 0.99
CA GLN A 140 1.71 -18.51 -0.46
C GLN A 140 3.14 -19.05 -0.66
N LEU A 141 3.17 -20.06 -1.51
CA LEU A 141 4.49 -20.70 -1.64
C LEU A 141 5.25 -20.13 -2.84
N ASN A 142 6.60 -20.25 -2.81
CA ASN A 142 7.45 -19.72 -3.90
C ASN A 142 7.14 -20.38 -5.24
N ASN A 143 6.53 -21.54 -5.16
CA ASN A 143 6.23 -22.23 -6.44
C ASN A 143 4.87 -21.81 -7.00
N GLY A 144 4.20 -20.75 -6.31
CA GLY A 144 2.97 -20.15 -6.90
C GLY A 144 1.71 -20.78 -6.31
N ALA A 145 1.84 -21.78 -5.37
CA ALA A 145 0.67 -22.46 -4.80
C ALA A 145 0.25 -21.77 -3.49
N VAL A 146 -1.03 -21.94 -3.13
CA VAL A 146 -1.50 -21.47 -1.82
C VAL A 146 -1.63 -22.69 -0.90
N LEU A 147 -0.97 -22.52 0.31
CA LEU A 147 -1.04 -23.59 1.32
C LEU A 147 -1.88 -23.13 2.52
N ARG A 148 -2.94 -23.95 2.85
CA ARG A 148 -3.77 -23.68 4.05
C ARG A 148 -3.53 -24.78 5.08
N VAL A 149 -3.16 -24.28 6.29
CA VAL A 149 -2.70 -25.27 7.29
C VAL A 149 -3.48 -25.02 8.59
N TYR A 150 -4.00 -26.12 9.11
CA TYR A 150 -4.43 -26.02 10.52
C TYR A 150 -3.35 -26.61 11.44
N ALA A 151 -3.06 -25.89 12.53
CA ALA A 151 -1.95 -26.36 13.37
C ALA A 151 -2.40 -26.38 14.84
N SER A 152 -1.90 -27.51 15.52
CA SER A 152 -2.24 -27.56 16.95
C SER A 152 -1.19 -28.38 17.71
N PRO A 153 -0.77 -27.75 18.91
CA PRO A 153 0.22 -28.50 19.73
C PRO A 153 -0.47 -29.38 20.77
N TYR A 154 -1.72 -29.32 20.92
CA TYR A 154 -2.41 -29.91 22.07
C TYR A 154 -2.68 -31.40 21.85
N GLN A 155 -2.68 -32.04 22.99
CA GLN A 155 -2.96 -33.49 22.97
C GLN A 155 -3.69 -33.89 24.26
N PRO A 156 -4.50 -35.09 24.18
CA PRO A 156 -5.16 -35.55 25.40
C PRO A 156 -4.15 -35.87 26.52
N GLU A 157 -4.64 -35.56 27.75
CA GLU A 157 -3.70 -35.71 28.88
C GLU A 157 -3.00 -37.07 28.82
N PHE A 158 -1.71 -36.93 28.82
CA PHE A 158 -0.80 -38.10 28.80
C PHE A 158 0.42 -37.80 29.68
N CYS A 159 0.44 -38.36 30.94
CA CYS A 159 1.58 -38.27 31.87
C CYS A 159 1.80 -36.83 32.34
N ASP A 160 0.67 -35.96 32.30
CA ASP A 160 0.62 -34.57 32.81
C ASP A 160 1.75 -33.72 32.24
N TRP A 161 2.00 -33.62 30.94
CA TRP A 161 3.01 -32.78 30.27
C TRP A 161 2.31 -31.60 29.58
N ALA A 162 3.13 -30.69 28.97
CA ALA A 162 2.63 -29.43 28.37
C ALA A 162 1.58 -29.70 27.29
N PHE A 163 0.70 -28.69 27.17
CA PHE A 163 -0.38 -28.64 26.16
C PHE A 163 -1.38 -29.78 26.36
N PRO A 164 -1.77 -30.00 27.67
CA PRO A 164 -2.71 -31.11 27.93
C PRO A 164 -4.17 -30.65 27.83
N TYR A 165 -5.05 -31.53 27.54
CA TYR A 165 -6.49 -31.38 27.83
C TYR A 165 -7.09 -32.75 28.13
N PHE A 166 -8.21 -32.68 28.92
CA PHE A 166 -8.82 -33.95 29.36
C PHE A 166 -9.50 -34.66 28.19
N ARG A 167 -9.50 -35.99 28.32
CA ARG A 167 -10.01 -36.81 27.18
C ARG A 167 -11.49 -36.50 26.92
N ASN A 168 -12.25 -36.11 28.06
CA ASN A 168 -13.67 -35.80 27.82
C ASN A 168 -13.87 -34.37 27.30
N GLU A 169 -12.77 -33.58 27.05
CA GLU A 169 -12.87 -32.22 26.47
C GLU A 169 -12.60 -32.23 24.96
N ASP A 170 -13.51 -31.54 24.26
CA ASP A 170 -13.35 -31.46 22.80
C ASP A 170 -12.68 -30.14 22.39
N ARG A 171 -11.48 -30.21 21.86
CA ARG A 171 -10.67 -28.99 21.58
C ARG A 171 -10.70 -28.67 20.08
N TYR A 172 -11.24 -29.63 19.26
CA TYR A 172 -11.03 -29.44 17.82
C TYR A 172 -12.36 -29.18 17.12
N ASN A 173 -13.46 -29.40 17.86
CA ASN A 173 -14.77 -29.23 17.16
C ASN A 173 -15.56 -28.11 17.84
N ALA A 174 -16.35 -27.33 16.94
CA ALA A 174 -17.23 -26.27 17.52
C ALA A 174 -18.28 -26.88 18.46
N SER A 175 -18.67 -26.01 19.39
CA SER A 175 -19.55 -26.51 20.47
C SER A 175 -20.78 -27.24 19.91
N HIS A 176 -21.32 -26.77 18.77
CA HIS A 176 -22.53 -27.43 18.23
C HIS A 176 -22.18 -28.70 17.46
N GLN A 177 -20.94 -29.02 17.42
CA GLN A 177 -20.51 -30.21 16.64
C GLN A 177 -19.84 -31.23 17.58
N CYS A 178 -19.94 -30.98 18.88
CA CYS A 178 -19.32 -31.90 19.87
C CYS A 178 -20.30 -33.06 20.14
N THR A 179 -19.70 -34.20 20.59
CA THR A 179 -20.57 -35.31 21.01
C THR A 179 -21.24 -34.98 22.35
N PRO A 180 -22.48 -35.48 22.59
CA PRO A 180 -23.27 -35.14 23.80
C PRO A 180 -22.48 -35.38 25.08
N ASN A 181 -21.46 -36.20 25.10
CA ASN A 181 -20.77 -36.51 26.38
C ASN A 181 -19.40 -35.83 26.44
N SER A 182 -19.20 -34.86 25.54
CA SER A 182 -17.87 -34.19 25.58
C SER A 182 -18.05 -32.74 26.05
N LYS A 183 -17.07 -32.24 26.73
CA LYS A 183 -17.04 -30.81 27.12
C LYS A 183 -16.34 -29.96 26.05
N PRO A 184 -17.12 -29.02 25.35
CA PRO A 184 -16.52 -28.19 24.30
C PRO A 184 -15.55 -27.14 24.88
N ILE A 185 -14.29 -27.14 24.35
CA ILE A 185 -13.33 -26.13 24.88
C ILE A 185 -12.57 -25.52 23.71
N ALA A 186 -13.09 -25.77 22.49
CA ALA A 186 -12.31 -25.31 21.32
C ALA A 186 -12.27 -23.78 21.27
N GLU A 187 -11.09 -23.17 21.22
CA GLU A 187 -10.95 -21.71 20.96
C GLU A 187 -10.77 -21.44 19.46
N ASN A 188 -10.10 -22.38 18.82
CA ASN A 188 -9.89 -22.29 17.37
C ASN A 188 -10.24 -23.63 16.70
N PRO A 189 -11.55 -23.86 16.52
CA PRO A 189 -11.97 -25.17 16.01
C PRO A 189 -11.48 -25.41 14.57
N VAL A 190 -11.30 -26.74 14.24
CA VAL A 190 -10.92 -27.11 12.85
C VAL A 190 -12.08 -26.82 11.89
N PRO A 191 -11.76 -26.10 10.81
CA PRO A 191 -12.82 -25.80 9.84
C PRO A 191 -13.25 -27.05 9.06
N ASP A 192 -14.48 -27.00 8.53
CA ASP A 192 -14.97 -28.12 7.69
C ASP A 192 -14.37 -28.06 6.29
N PHE A 193 -14.36 -29.10 5.56
CA PHE A 193 -13.94 -29.12 4.14
C PHE A 193 -14.68 -28.02 3.36
N PRO A 194 -13.88 -27.34 2.40
CA PRO A 194 -12.57 -27.72 1.84
C PRO A 194 -11.46 -26.76 2.28
N HIS A 195 -11.47 -26.29 3.45
CA HIS A 195 -10.74 -25.04 3.76
C HIS A 195 -9.32 -25.34 4.21
N ILE A 196 -9.01 -26.64 4.44
CA ILE A 196 -7.66 -26.93 4.94
C ILE A 196 -7.01 -27.98 4.02
N ASP A 197 -5.71 -27.59 3.65
CA ASP A 197 -4.97 -28.55 2.79
C ASP A 197 -4.19 -29.56 3.65
N VAL A 198 -3.49 -28.96 4.71
CA VAL A 198 -2.64 -29.80 5.57
C VAL A 198 -3.02 -29.53 7.04
N MET A 199 -3.25 -30.69 7.71
CA MET A 199 -3.42 -30.54 9.17
C MET A 199 -2.14 -30.99 9.89
N MET A 200 -1.70 -30.04 10.79
CA MET A 200 -0.47 -30.28 11.56
C MET A 200 -0.81 -30.29 13.06
N THR A 201 -0.71 -31.54 13.58
CA THR A 201 -0.98 -31.67 15.03
C THR A 201 0.17 -32.45 15.69
N HIS A 202 0.31 -32.10 17.08
CA HIS A 202 1.41 -32.85 17.70
C HIS A 202 1.02 -34.30 17.92
N GLY A 203 -0.27 -34.58 18.43
CA GLY A 203 -0.68 -35.98 18.67
C GLY A 203 -1.54 -36.52 17.52
N PRO A 204 -1.61 -37.90 17.46
CA PRO A 204 -2.37 -38.53 16.36
C PRO A 204 -3.86 -38.68 16.70
N PRO A 205 -4.71 -38.77 15.60
CA PRO A 205 -6.12 -39.12 15.82
C PRO A 205 -6.28 -40.58 16.31
N LEU A 206 -7.35 -40.80 17.08
CA LEU A 206 -7.54 -42.15 17.65
C LEU A 206 -7.74 -43.19 16.53
N GLY A 207 -6.92 -44.32 16.71
CA GLY A 207 -7.13 -45.46 15.78
C GLY A 207 -6.27 -45.36 14.52
N VAL A 208 -5.49 -44.24 14.34
CA VAL A 208 -4.61 -44.12 13.15
C VAL A 208 -3.20 -43.80 13.64
N LEU A 209 -2.27 -44.76 13.50
CA LEU A 209 -0.84 -44.66 13.86
C LEU A 209 -0.70 -44.08 15.28
N ASP A 210 -1.45 -44.70 16.25
CA ASP A 210 -1.44 -44.16 17.64
C ASP A 210 -1.28 -45.32 18.63
N GLU A 211 -0.87 -46.49 18.18
CA GLU A 211 -0.77 -47.66 19.06
C GLU A 211 0.60 -47.66 19.78
N ILE A 212 0.57 -47.94 21.06
CA ILE A 212 1.84 -47.98 21.82
C ILE A 212 2.21 -49.45 22.07
N VAL A 213 3.31 -49.73 22.73
CA VAL A 213 3.93 -51.07 22.83
C VAL A 213 2.97 -52.02 23.54
N THR A 214 2.06 -51.42 24.46
CA THR A 214 1.09 -52.31 25.16
C THR A 214 -0.16 -52.54 24.30
N GLU A 215 -0.09 -52.11 23.00
CA GLU A 215 -1.14 -52.31 21.98
C GLU A 215 -2.38 -51.47 22.31
N GLU A 216 -2.25 -50.50 23.19
CA GLU A 216 -3.36 -49.56 23.45
C GLU A 216 -3.30 -48.37 22.49
N HIS A 217 -4.52 -47.81 22.17
CA HIS A 217 -4.59 -46.63 21.30
C HIS A 217 -4.75 -45.35 22.15
N VAL A 218 -3.81 -44.42 21.87
CA VAL A 218 -3.81 -43.26 22.82
C VAL A 218 -4.11 -41.98 22.04
N GLY A 219 -4.56 -42.17 20.87
CA GLY A 219 -4.88 -40.97 20.05
C GLY A 219 -6.16 -40.29 20.52
N CYS A 220 -6.53 -39.22 19.76
CA CYS A 220 -7.67 -38.38 20.20
C CYS A 220 -8.90 -38.64 19.32
N GLU A 221 -9.94 -39.00 20.01
CA GLU A 221 -11.19 -39.31 19.26
C GLU A 221 -11.78 -38.03 18.66
N HIS A 222 -11.65 -36.88 19.35
CA HIS A 222 -12.23 -35.63 18.82
C HIS A 222 -11.44 -35.12 17.61
N LEU A 223 -10.17 -35.37 17.62
CA LEU A 223 -9.34 -34.99 16.44
C LEU A 223 -9.69 -35.87 15.24
N LEU A 224 -9.94 -37.21 15.46
CA LEU A 224 -10.38 -38.07 14.35
C LEU A 224 -11.70 -37.54 13.73
N ARG A 225 -12.55 -37.16 14.60
CA ARG A 225 -13.82 -36.61 14.10
C ARG A 225 -13.58 -35.31 13.32
N ALA A 226 -12.82 -34.39 13.90
CA ALA A 226 -12.54 -33.11 13.21
C ALA A 226 -11.84 -33.36 11.87
N ALA A 227 -10.89 -34.33 11.85
CA ALA A 227 -10.18 -34.64 10.58
C ALA A 227 -11.17 -35.18 9.53
N ARG A 228 -12.17 -35.98 9.94
CA ARG A 228 -13.17 -36.48 8.96
C ARG A 228 -14.01 -35.33 8.41
N ARG A 229 -14.27 -34.36 9.25
CA ARG A 229 -15.04 -33.19 8.77
C ARG A 229 -14.21 -32.33 7.83
N CYS A 230 -12.98 -32.18 8.29
CA CYS A 230 -12.09 -31.23 7.58
C CYS A 230 -11.60 -31.85 6.27
N LYS A 231 -11.27 -33.17 6.33
CA LYS A 231 -10.87 -33.99 5.16
C LYS A 231 -9.69 -33.34 4.44
N PRO A 232 -8.54 -33.11 5.14
CA PRO A 232 -7.36 -32.53 4.49
C PRO A 232 -6.66 -33.55 3.57
N ARG A 233 -5.87 -33.02 2.66
CA ARG A 233 -5.08 -33.95 1.81
C ARG A 233 -4.01 -34.68 2.63
N LEU A 234 -3.40 -33.88 3.58
CA LEU A 234 -2.30 -34.43 4.40
C LEU A 234 -2.53 -34.05 5.86
N HIS A 235 -2.53 -35.09 6.72
CA HIS A 235 -2.53 -34.86 8.18
C HIS A 235 -1.26 -35.45 8.80
N CYS A 236 -0.45 -34.54 9.32
CA CYS A 236 0.83 -35.04 9.85
C CYS A 236 0.92 -34.75 11.35
N PHE A 237 1.52 -35.70 11.97
CA PHE A 237 1.63 -35.62 13.44
C PHE A 237 2.79 -36.51 13.91
N GLY A 238 3.07 -36.44 15.32
CA GLY A 238 4.09 -37.31 15.96
C GLY A 238 3.59 -37.84 17.30
N HIS A 239 4.49 -37.89 18.33
CA HIS A 239 4.18 -38.10 19.76
C HIS A 239 4.28 -39.58 20.09
N ILE A 240 3.75 -40.43 19.15
CA ILE A 240 3.82 -41.88 19.48
C ILE A 240 4.94 -42.50 18.64
N HIS A 241 6.15 -42.71 19.23
CA HIS A 241 7.37 -43.11 18.50
C HIS A 241 7.20 -44.51 17.89
N GLU A 242 6.38 -45.33 18.52
CA GLU A 242 6.24 -46.76 18.11
C GLU A 242 5.42 -46.88 16.83
N ALA A 243 4.75 -45.78 16.59
CA ALA A 243 3.80 -45.96 15.46
C ALA A 243 4.25 -45.12 14.27
N TRP A 244 5.59 -44.95 14.12
CA TRP A 244 6.11 -44.23 12.94
C TRP A 244 5.64 -44.92 11.65
N GLY A 245 5.06 -44.17 10.72
CA GLY A 245 4.58 -44.75 9.44
C GLY A 245 3.53 -43.83 8.80
N ALA A 246 2.96 -44.32 7.62
CA ALA A 246 1.91 -43.53 6.94
C ALA A 246 0.78 -44.46 6.49
N LYS A 247 -0.46 -43.87 6.62
CA LYS A 247 -1.63 -44.60 6.12
C LYS A 247 -2.48 -43.68 5.24
N LYS A 248 -2.95 -44.30 4.14
CA LYS A 248 -3.97 -43.59 3.35
C LYS A 248 -5.38 -43.97 3.83
N VAL A 249 -6.07 -42.94 4.29
CA VAL A 249 -7.39 -43.22 4.90
C VAL A 249 -8.50 -42.71 4.00
N ARG A 250 -9.47 -43.64 3.79
CA ARG A 250 -10.70 -43.19 3.12
C ARG A 250 -11.83 -43.03 4.15
N TRP A 251 -12.36 -41.76 4.04
CA TRP A 251 -13.37 -41.46 5.07
C TRP A 251 -14.72 -42.11 4.72
N ASN A 252 -15.48 -42.44 5.76
CA ASN A 252 -16.86 -42.91 5.52
C ASN A 252 -17.73 -41.79 4.96
N ASP A 253 -18.62 -42.11 3.95
CA ASP A 253 -19.36 -41.05 3.19
C ASP A 253 -20.61 -40.60 3.96
N SER A 254 -20.92 -41.32 5.14
CA SER A 254 -22.12 -40.90 5.90
C SER A 254 -21.88 -39.54 6.58
N ASN A 255 -23.01 -38.70 6.66
CA ASN A 255 -22.88 -37.37 7.31
C ASN A 255 -23.05 -37.48 8.83
N GLU A 256 -23.39 -38.77 9.30
CA GLU A 256 -23.48 -38.99 10.76
C GLU A 256 -22.09 -38.98 11.42
N LEU A 257 -21.87 -38.00 12.40
CA LEU A 257 -20.51 -37.86 12.97
C LEU A 257 -20.47 -38.40 14.40
N ASP A 258 -21.64 -38.61 15.01
CA ASP A 258 -21.63 -39.23 16.35
C ASP A 258 -21.65 -40.76 16.24
N VAL A 259 -20.63 -41.29 15.82
CA VAL A 259 -20.52 -42.76 15.60
C VAL A 259 -19.29 -43.26 16.36
N LYS A 260 -19.25 -44.55 16.52
CA LYS A 260 -18.03 -45.13 17.14
C LYS A 260 -16.78 -44.85 16.30
N PRO A 261 -15.57 -44.68 16.94
CA PRO A 261 -14.33 -44.29 16.26
C PRO A 261 -14.04 -45.20 15.04
N GLU A 262 -14.36 -46.48 15.03
CA GLU A 262 -14.00 -47.40 13.90
C GLU A 262 -14.92 -47.14 12.69
N GLN A 263 -15.99 -46.39 12.96
CA GLN A 263 -16.96 -46.19 11.86
C GLN A 263 -16.67 -44.88 11.11
N HIS A 264 -15.64 -44.10 11.61
CA HIS A 264 -15.31 -42.85 10.88
C HIS A 264 -14.54 -43.14 9.60
N ILE A 265 -13.84 -44.33 9.59
CA ILE A 265 -12.93 -44.63 8.46
C ILE A 265 -13.45 -45.88 7.74
N GLN A 266 -13.63 -45.72 6.44
CA GLN A 266 -14.02 -46.89 5.62
C GLN A 266 -12.83 -47.84 5.40
N THR A 267 -11.70 -47.27 4.92
CA THR A 267 -10.49 -48.12 4.78
C THR A 267 -9.26 -47.31 5.21
N ALA A 268 -8.34 -48.00 5.76
CA ALA A 268 -7.03 -47.41 6.11
C ALA A 268 -5.91 -48.34 5.63
N GLU A 269 -5.18 -47.87 4.64
CA GLU A 269 -4.15 -48.74 4.02
C GLU A 269 -2.75 -48.17 4.34
N ALA A 270 -1.92 -49.11 4.84
CA ALA A 270 -0.55 -48.67 5.16
C ALA A 270 0.24 -48.37 3.87
N ILE A 271 1.04 -47.31 3.94
CA ILE A 271 1.90 -46.99 2.78
C ILE A 271 3.17 -47.84 2.87
N ARG A 272 3.32 -48.68 1.81
CA ARG A 272 4.51 -49.55 1.83
C ARG A 272 5.68 -48.87 1.12
N PHE A 273 6.87 -49.13 1.68
CA PHE A 273 8.04 -48.49 1.03
C PHE A 273 9.24 -49.42 1.14
N ASP A 274 10.21 -49.15 0.23
CA ASP A 274 11.45 -49.94 0.22
C ASP A 274 12.50 -49.30 1.16
N SER A 275 12.84 -50.10 2.16
CA SER A 275 13.70 -49.56 3.24
C SER A 275 15.10 -49.20 2.69
N ASP A 276 15.67 -50.05 1.79
CA ASP A 276 17.02 -49.75 1.28
C ASP A 276 17.02 -48.47 0.42
N LYS A 277 15.94 -48.34 -0.36
CA LYS A 277 15.84 -47.11 -1.17
C LYS A 277 15.67 -45.86 -0.28
N SER A 278 14.89 -46.01 0.71
CA SER A 278 14.63 -44.85 1.58
C SER A 278 15.89 -44.45 2.35
N LYS A 279 16.65 -45.48 2.78
CA LYS A 279 17.92 -45.15 3.47
C LYS A 279 18.88 -44.41 2.52
N ALA A 280 18.87 -44.85 1.27
CA ALA A 280 19.77 -44.17 0.28
C ALA A 280 19.28 -42.75 0.00
N GLU A 281 17.92 -42.58 0.09
CA GLU A 281 17.40 -41.25 -0.29
C GLU A 281 17.23 -40.37 0.96
N ARG A 282 17.45 -41.04 2.06
CA ARG A 282 17.45 -40.34 3.36
C ARG A 282 16.06 -39.81 3.70
N ALA A 283 15.04 -40.35 3.01
CA ALA A 283 13.63 -40.04 3.30
C ALA A 283 12.73 -41.08 2.63
N VAL A 284 11.54 -41.22 3.28
CA VAL A 284 10.50 -42.05 2.60
C VAL A 284 9.62 -41.16 1.72
N THR A 285 9.57 -41.53 0.39
CA THR A 285 8.87 -40.63 -0.55
C THR A 285 7.49 -41.20 -0.91
N VAL A 286 6.52 -40.29 -0.83
CA VAL A 286 5.16 -40.65 -1.28
C VAL A 286 4.58 -39.51 -2.11
N ASN A 287 4.09 -39.93 -3.31
CA ASN A 287 3.46 -38.92 -4.20
C ASN A 287 1.93 -39.11 -4.22
N ILE A 288 1.30 -38.07 -3.58
CA ILE A 288 -0.18 -38.25 -3.53
C ILE A 288 -0.85 -37.26 -4.48
N SER A 289 -0.15 -36.75 -5.43
CA SER A 289 -0.75 -35.87 -6.45
C SER A 289 -1.61 -36.69 -7.43
N GLN A 290 -2.53 -35.88 -8.07
CA GLN A 290 -3.43 -36.56 -9.04
C GLN A 290 -2.64 -37.29 -10.13
N GLY A 291 -3.01 -38.61 -10.45
CA GLY A 291 -2.34 -39.37 -11.55
C GLY A 291 -1.26 -40.30 -11.01
N SER A 292 -0.96 -40.23 -9.64
CA SER A 292 0.06 -41.15 -9.09
C SER A 292 -0.62 -42.38 -8.46
N ASP A 293 0.23 -43.41 -8.09
CA ASP A 293 -0.29 -44.67 -7.52
C ASP A 293 -0.89 -44.45 -6.13
N ALA A 294 -0.38 -43.47 -5.48
CA ALA A 294 -0.90 -43.21 -4.12
C ALA A 294 -1.72 -41.90 -4.09
N ALA A 295 -2.39 -41.60 -5.21
CA ALA A 295 -3.10 -40.30 -5.31
C ALA A 295 -4.23 -40.26 -4.28
N VAL A 296 -4.29 -39.12 -3.66
CA VAL A 296 -5.40 -38.91 -2.72
C VAL A 296 -6.49 -38.11 -3.44
N GLU A 297 -7.73 -38.61 -3.28
CA GLU A 297 -8.90 -37.83 -3.77
C GLU A 297 -9.34 -36.81 -2.72
N PHE A 298 -9.11 -35.51 -2.98
CA PHE A 298 -9.37 -34.43 -2.00
C PHE A 298 -10.85 -34.41 -1.60
N GLY A 299 -11.05 -34.51 -0.25
CA GLY A 299 -12.44 -34.51 0.29
C GLY A 299 -12.88 -35.94 0.63
N LYS A 300 -12.16 -36.92 0.07
CA LYS A 300 -12.61 -38.31 0.35
C LYS A 300 -11.49 -39.09 1.05
N GLU A 301 -10.25 -38.74 0.70
CA GLU A 301 -9.13 -39.51 1.25
C GLU A 301 -8.10 -38.55 1.86
N THR A 302 -7.41 -39.03 2.89
CA THR A 302 -6.34 -38.24 3.52
C THR A 302 -5.11 -39.13 3.76
N LEU A 303 -3.93 -38.55 3.41
CA LEU A 303 -2.71 -39.27 3.84
C LEU A 303 -2.33 -38.85 5.26
N MET A 304 -2.29 -39.88 6.17
CA MET A 304 -1.94 -39.65 7.58
C MET A 304 -0.49 -40.08 7.82
N VAL A 305 0.26 -39.09 8.47
CA VAL A 305 1.71 -39.42 8.57
C VAL A 305 2.14 -39.17 10.03
N ASN A 306 2.56 -40.24 10.62
CA ASN A 306 3.31 -40.08 11.88
C ASN A 306 4.82 -39.98 11.59
N ALA A 307 5.31 -38.79 11.92
CA ALA A 307 6.66 -38.50 11.40
C ALA A 307 7.65 -38.43 12.55
N SER A 308 7.47 -39.31 13.54
CA SER A 308 8.42 -39.30 14.68
C SER A 308 9.80 -39.79 14.24
N ILE A 309 10.76 -38.86 14.50
CA ILE A 309 12.14 -39.22 14.09
C ILE A 309 12.73 -40.16 15.15
N MET A 310 12.33 -39.96 16.37
CA MET A 310 12.85 -40.85 17.43
C MET A 310 12.12 -42.21 17.38
N ASP A 311 12.95 -43.27 17.69
CA ASP A 311 12.29 -44.58 17.83
C ASP A 311 12.01 -44.87 19.31
N VAL A 312 11.59 -46.04 19.63
CA VAL A 312 11.10 -46.30 21.01
C VAL A 312 12.26 -46.27 21.99
N ARG A 313 13.51 -46.40 21.41
CA ARG A 313 14.69 -46.32 22.31
C ARG A 313 15.23 -44.89 22.36
N TYR A 314 14.50 -43.95 21.70
CA TYR A 314 14.86 -42.53 21.66
C TYR A 314 16.14 -42.30 20.84
N LYS A 315 16.25 -43.20 19.90
CA LYS A 315 17.30 -42.96 18.89
C LYS A 315 16.71 -42.36 17.61
N PRO A 316 17.34 -41.30 17.01
CA PRO A 316 16.81 -40.65 15.80
C PRO A 316 17.05 -41.51 14.55
N TRP A 317 16.32 -42.67 14.45
CA TRP A 317 16.64 -43.63 13.36
C TRP A 317 15.53 -43.59 12.31
N ASN A 318 14.37 -43.11 12.68
CA ASN A 318 13.30 -43.11 11.65
C ASN A 318 13.52 -42.02 10.60
N GLY A 319 13.03 -42.34 9.38
CA GLY A 319 13.27 -41.40 8.27
C GLY A 319 12.18 -40.33 8.17
N PRO A 320 12.61 -39.16 7.74
CA PRO A 320 11.60 -38.16 7.37
C PRO A 320 10.72 -38.63 6.20
N TRP A 321 9.45 -37.98 6.10
CA TRP A 321 8.57 -38.31 4.95
C TRP A 321 8.59 -37.18 3.92
N LEU A 322 8.95 -37.57 2.69
CA LEU A 322 8.87 -36.60 1.57
C LEU A 322 7.59 -36.83 0.76
N VAL A 323 6.69 -35.80 0.81
CA VAL A 323 5.35 -36.00 0.22
C VAL A 323 5.11 -34.97 -0.89
N ASP A 324 4.71 -35.50 -2.07
CA ASP A 324 4.26 -34.58 -3.14
C ASP A 324 2.72 -34.53 -3.20
N LEU A 325 2.15 -33.31 -3.19
CA LEU A 325 0.68 -33.24 -3.41
C LEU A 325 0.34 -31.99 -4.22
N ASP A 326 -0.91 -31.94 -4.80
CA ASP A 326 -1.37 -30.81 -5.65
C ASP A 326 -2.08 -29.76 -4.80
N LEU A 327 -1.53 -28.45 -4.96
CA LEU A 327 -2.24 -27.33 -4.31
C LEU A 327 -2.78 -26.35 -5.33
N GLU A 328 -3.77 -25.61 -4.74
CA GLU A 328 -4.37 -24.61 -5.65
C GLU A 328 -3.40 -23.46 -5.93
N PRO A 329 -3.51 -22.92 -7.23
CA PRO A 329 -2.72 -21.70 -7.50
C PRO A 329 -3.24 -20.49 -6.71
N ALA A 330 -2.39 -19.65 -6.20
CA ALA A 330 -2.82 -18.42 -5.52
C ALA A 330 -3.71 -17.57 -6.43
N LYS A 331 -4.96 -17.13 -5.89
CA LYS A 331 -5.84 -16.20 -6.65
C LYS A 331 -5.18 -14.82 -6.76
N VAL A 332 -4.89 -14.42 -7.98
CA VAL A 332 -4.29 -13.08 -8.20
C VAL A 332 -5.42 -12.04 -8.23
N TYR A 333 -5.41 -11.16 -7.21
CA TYR A 333 -6.38 -10.03 -7.21
C TYR A 333 -5.92 -8.92 -8.15
N LEU A 334 -6.74 -8.78 -9.18
CA LEU A 334 -6.50 -7.49 -9.89
C LEU A 334 -7.23 -6.37 -9.18
N THR A 335 -6.61 -5.91 -8.15
CA THR A 335 -7.27 -4.75 -7.51
C THR A 335 -6.99 -3.48 -8.31
N PHE A 336 -8.10 -2.90 -8.94
CA PHE A 336 -8.04 -1.57 -9.58
C PHE A 336 -7.72 -0.50 -8.54
N ARG A 337 -6.52 -0.56 -7.86
CA ARG A 337 -6.09 0.76 -7.33
C ARG A 337 -5.10 1.41 -8.29
N SER A 338 -5.60 1.98 -9.48
CA SER A 338 -4.85 2.72 -10.53
C SER A 338 -3.42 3.06 -10.08
N ALA A 339 -2.36 2.39 -10.70
CA ALA A 339 -1.40 3.15 -11.55
C ALA A 339 -0.19 2.22 -11.83
N LYS A 340 0.18 1.87 -13.07
CA LYS A 340 0.95 1.68 -14.31
C LYS A 340 2.34 1.18 -13.99
N PRO A 341 3.31 0.38 -14.99
CA PRO A 341 4.72 0.88 -15.14
C PRO A 341 5.08 1.08 -16.61
N ALA A 342 5.92 2.10 -17.00
CA ALA A 342 7.03 2.89 -17.53
C ALA A 342 7.50 2.32 -18.88
N LYS A 343 7.47 3.13 -19.76
CA LYS A 343 8.24 4.22 -20.41
C LYS A 343 7.26 5.21 -21.06
N LYS A 344 6.84 6.43 -20.20
CA LYS A 344 6.41 7.83 -20.21
C LYS A 344 4.92 7.94 -19.83
N GLY A 345 4.42 8.18 -18.42
CA GLY A 345 3.19 8.92 -18.05
C GLY A 345 3.39 10.42 -18.10
N ASP A 346 2.07 11.28 -18.47
CA ASP A 346 2.20 12.49 -19.31
C ASP A 346 1.59 12.24 -20.71
N PRO A 347 0.14 12.57 -20.71
CA PRO A 347 -0.18 12.21 -22.09
C PRO A 347 0.72 12.96 -23.09
N PHE A 348 1.34 12.12 -23.86
CA PHE A 348 1.96 12.73 -25.07
C PHE A 348 1.05 12.51 -26.28
N ALA A 349 1.53 13.13 -27.27
CA ALA A 349 0.63 13.19 -28.45
C ALA A 349 0.37 11.78 -29.01
N ASP A 350 1.34 10.88 -28.65
CA ASP A 350 1.14 9.57 -29.33
C ASP A 350 1.20 8.43 -28.30
N SER A 351 1.18 8.79 -27.06
CA SER A 351 1.25 7.69 -26.08
C SER A 351 0.68 8.17 -24.74
N VAL A 352 0.31 7.10 -23.92
CA VAL A 352 -0.14 7.38 -22.54
C VAL A 352 0.40 6.28 -21.62
N ILE A 353 0.57 6.66 -20.26
CA ILE A 353 0.95 5.63 -19.27
C ILE A 353 -0.31 5.00 -18.67
N LEU A 354 -0.26 3.65 -18.77
CA LEU A 354 -1.32 2.90 -18.06
C LEU A 354 -0.74 2.31 -16.77
N TRP A 355 -1.48 2.28 -15.71
CA TRP A 355 -0.97 1.82 -14.41
C TRP A 355 -1.98 0.93 -13.72
N THR A 356 -1.51 -0.26 -13.11
CA THR A 356 -2.36 -1.05 -12.18
C THR A 356 -1.46 -1.78 -11.18
N ARG A 357 -2.08 -2.26 -10.16
CA ARG A 357 -1.40 -3.22 -9.26
C ARG A 357 -2.08 -4.59 -9.32
N ALA A 358 -1.23 -5.53 -9.76
CA ALA A 358 -1.72 -6.92 -9.79
C ALA A 358 -0.98 -7.76 -8.74
N SER A 359 -1.82 -8.05 -7.74
CA SER A 359 -1.12 -8.68 -6.59
C SER A 359 -1.87 -9.93 -6.15
N PRO A 360 -1.10 -10.89 -5.73
CA PRO A 360 -1.72 -12.13 -5.24
C PRO A 360 -2.36 -11.95 -3.86
N THR A 361 -1.90 -10.82 -3.15
CA THR A 361 -2.53 -10.50 -1.84
C THR A 361 -2.93 -9.02 -1.82
N MET A 362 -3.83 -8.83 -0.84
CA MET A 362 -4.27 -7.43 -0.70
C MET A 362 -3.25 -6.61 0.10
N GLU A 363 -2.31 -7.39 0.76
CA GLU A 363 -1.30 -6.66 1.55
C GLU A 363 -0.14 -6.19 0.65
N ASN A 364 0.39 -5.03 1.10
CA ASN A 364 1.58 -4.55 0.34
C ASN A 364 2.84 -5.33 0.75
N ASP A 365 3.74 -5.33 -0.12
CA ASP A 365 5.00 -6.04 0.16
C ASP A 365 5.65 -5.47 1.43
N ALA A 366 6.06 -6.47 2.30
CA ALA A 366 6.53 -6.04 3.66
C ALA A 366 8.01 -5.67 3.61
N SER A 367 8.62 -5.67 2.41
CA SER A 367 10.06 -5.32 2.37
C SER A 367 10.29 -3.87 2.80
N ASN A 368 11.27 -3.75 3.71
CA ASN A 368 11.66 -2.40 4.15
C ASN A 368 13.04 -2.02 3.60
N ILE A 369 13.51 -2.92 2.70
CA ILE A 369 14.88 -2.66 2.21
C ILE A 369 14.88 -1.44 1.27
N THR A 370 15.70 -0.51 1.63
CA THR A 370 15.83 0.72 0.81
C THR A 370 16.85 0.48 -0.32
N VAL A 371 16.55 1.10 -1.48
CA VAL A 371 17.61 1.10 -2.51
C VAL A 371 18.69 2.11 -2.11
N GLU A 372 19.93 1.58 -1.72
CA GLU A 372 21.03 2.54 -1.50
C GLU A 372 21.82 2.77 -2.80
N GLY A 373 22.17 4.18 -3.03
CA GLY A 373 23.05 4.45 -4.20
C GLY A 373 22.22 4.88 -5.42
N THR A 374 22.86 5.44 -6.61
CA THR A 374 22.25 5.84 -7.91
C THR A 374 21.82 4.60 -8.70
N VAL A 375 20.99 3.66 -8.12
CA VAL A 375 20.59 2.47 -8.91
C VAL A 375 19.42 2.85 -9.83
N PRO A 376 19.63 2.54 -11.23
CA PRO A 376 18.55 2.75 -12.19
C PRO A 376 17.34 1.82 -11.91
N TYR A 377 16.02 2.30 -11.98
CA TYR A 377 14.69 1.80 -11.58
C TYR A 377 14.13 0.86 -12.66
N PHE A 378 14.99 -0.30 -12.97
CA PHE A 378 14.27 -1.46 -13.58
C PHE A 378 15.20 -2.65 -13.66
N SER A 379 16.39 -2.40 -12.98
CA SER A 379 17.22 -3.61 -12.76
C SER A 379 17.47 -3.78 -11.25
N HIS A 380 16.68 -4.61 -10.64
CA HIS A 380 16.90 -4.88 -9.20
C HIS A 380 17.84 -6.08 -9.03
N GLU A 381 18.74 -6.27 -10.17
CA GLU A 381 19.69 -7.40 -10.01
C GLU A 381 21.03 -6.89 -9.45
N THR A 382 20.95 -5.57 -8.83
CA THR A 382 22.35 -5.24 -8.44
C THR A 382 22.44 -5.14 -6.92
N GLU A 383 21.31 -5.73 -6.10
CA GLU A 383 21.68 -5.74 -4.66
C GLU A 383 21.29 -7.10 -4.05
N LYS A 384 22.28 -7.96 -3.64
CA LYS A 384 22.25 -9.15 -2.77
C LYS A 384 21.03 -9.13 -1.84
N TYR A 385 20.08 -8.01 -1.66
CA TYR A 385 19.19 -7.99 -0.48
C TYR A 385 17.76 -7.65 -0.92
N ILE A 386 17.30 -7.64 -2.28
CA ILE A 386 15.84 -7.61 -2.57
C ILE A 386 15.44 -8.98 -3.12
N LYS A 387 14.74 -9.82 -2.24
CA LYS A 387 14.36 -11.15 -2.77
C LYS A 387 13.02 -11.05 -3.51
N ALA A 388 13.07 -10.54 -4.82
CA ALA A 388 11.81 -10.57 -5.61
C ALA A 388 11.21 -11.98 -5.61
N SER A 389 9.84 -11.95 -5.44
CA SER A 389 9.18 -13.25 -5.61
C SER A 389 9.70 -14.00 -6.84
N SER A 390 10.06 -15.30 -6.74
CA SER A 390 10.56 -16.09 -7.90
C SER A 390 9.44 -16.37 -8.90
N SER A 391 8.18 -15.85 -8.56
CA SER A 391 7.07 -16.10 -9.50
C SER A 391 6.43 -14.77 -9.93
N PRO A 392 6.93 -14.10 -10.93
CA PRO A 392 6.33 -12.85 -11.41
C PRO A 392 4.88 -13.05 -11.89
N ILE A 393 4.13 -11.92 -11.66
CA ILE A 393 2.75 -11.93 -12.21
C ILE A 393 2.73 -11.32 -13.61
N CYS A 394 2.08 -12.19 -14.45
CA CYS A 394 1.96 -11.72 -15.85
C CYS A 394 0.58 -11.08 -16.07
N VAL A 395 0.61 -9.86 -16.80
CA VAL A 395 -0.67 -9.18 -17.12
C VAL A 395 -0.64 -8.73 -18.59
N ASP A 396 -1.76 -9.09 -19.35
CA ASP A 396 -1.97 -8.50 -20.69
C ASP A 396 -2.71 -7.16 -20.61
N TRP A 397 -2.23 -6.18 -21.40
CA TRP A 397 -3.01 -4.92 -21.46
C TRP A 397 -3.41 -4.61 -22.91
N ARG A 398 -4.52 -3.92 -22.92
CA ARG A 398 -5.04 -3.57 -24.27
C ARG A 398 -5.67 -2.17 -24.21
N VAL A 399 -5.61 -1.54 -25.46
CA VAL A 399 -6.21 -0.19 -25.59
C VAL A 399 -7.14 -0.22 -26.81
N HIS A 400 -8.38 0.35 -26.58
CA HIS A 400 -9.35 0.41 -27.68
C HIS A 400 -9.91 1.84 -27.84
N GLU A 401 -10.62 2.00 -28.97
CA GLU A 401 -11.24 3.33 -29.24
C GLU A 401 -12.63 3.41 -28.61
N SER A 402 -13.13 2.15 -28.31
CA SER A 402 -14.51 2.19 -27.72
C SER A 402 -14.52 1.48 -26.36
N ARG A 403 -15.46 1.89 -25.58
CA ARG A 403 -15.53 1.36 -24.20
C ARG A 403 -15.92 -0.12 -24.20
N ASN A 404 -16.66 -0.60 -25.19
CA ASN A 404 -17.09 -2.02 -25.19
C ASN A 404 -15.92 -2.95 -25.51
N MET A 405 -14.74 -2.35 -25.70
CA MET A 405 -13.47 -3.08 -25.96
C MET A 405 -13.66 -4.16 -27.03
N THR A 406 -14.44 -3.81 -28.20
CA THR A 406 -14.65 -4.80 -29.29
C THR A 406 -13.70 -4.48 -30.45
N GLY A 407 -13.28 -5.57 -31.21
CA GLY A 407 -12.39 -5.37 -32.38
C GLY A 407 -10.91 -5.49 -31.97
N LYS A 408 -10.05 -5.15 -33.02
CA LYS A 408 -8.60 -5.23 -32.80
C LYS A 408 -8.11 -4.02 -31.97
N PRO A 409 -7.38 -4.37 -30.79
CA PRO A 409 -6.84 -3.26 -30.00
C PRO A 409 -5.87 -2.38 -30.83
N VAL A 410 -6.01 -1.04 -30.54
CA VAL A 410 -5.09 -0.12 -31.26
C VAL A 410 -3.69 -0.19 -30.66
N SER A 411 -3.57 -0.67 -29.39
CA SER A 411 -2.27 -0.95 -28.73
C SER A 411 -2.47 -2.03 -27.67
N SER A 412 -1.50 -2.91 -27.63
CA SER A 412 -1.61 -3.99 -26.63
C SER A 412 -0.22 -4.54 -26.32
N GLY A 413 -0.19 -5.24 -25.17
CA GLY A 413 1.12 -5.83 -24.82
C GLY A 413 0.99 -6.66 -23.53
N ARG A 414 2.11 -7.14 -23.22
CA ARG A 414 2.20 -7.95 -21.99
C ARG A 414 3.26 -7.36 -21.06
N ALA A 415 2.87 -7.40 -19.67
CA ALA A 415 3.82 -6.88 -18.68
C ALA A 415 3.91 -7.83 -17.49
N TYR A 416 5.09 -7.70 -16.79
CA TYR A 416 5.29 -8.56 -15.59
C TYR A 416 5.54 -7.68 -14.37
N THR A 417 5.03 -8.16 -13.27
CA THR A 417 5.31 -7.43 -12.02
C THR A 417 5.63 -8.44 -10.92
N THR A 418 6.42 -7.93 -9.88
CA THR A 418 6.75 -8.82 -8.74
C THR A 418 6.75 -8.02 -7.44
N SER A 419 7.01 -8.71 -6.33
CA SER A 419 6.91 -8.08 -4.99
C SER A 419 7.92 -6.94 -4.83
N ASP A 420 9.01 -6.83 -5.59
CA ASP A 420 10.03 -5.78 -5.39
C ASP A 420 9.47 -4.39 -5.72
N ILE A 421 8.38 -4.32 -6.45
CA ILE A 421 7.80 -2.99 -6.73
C ILE A 421 6.32 -3.01 -6.32
N ASP A 422 6.07 -3.87 -5.42
CA ASP A 422 4.75 -3.99 -4.80
C ASP A 422 3.68 -4.38 -5.83
N TYR A 423 4.21 -5.16 -6.81
CA TYR A 423 3.35 -5.78 -7.85
C TYR A 423 2.64 -4.71 -8.69
N THR A 424 3.16 -3.43 -8.60
CA THR A 424 2.57 -2.41 -9.47
C THR A 424 3.07 -2.62 -10.92
N ILE A 425 2.15 -2.26 -11.86
CA ILE A 425 2.47 -2.32 -13.30
C ILE A 425 2.32 -0.91 -13.89
N LYS A 426 3.30 -0.56 -14.62
CA LYS A 426 3.25 0.68 -15.46
C LYS A 426 3.74 0.41 -16.87
N VAL A 427 2.72 0.68 -17.88
CA VAL A 427 3.15 0.45 -19.28
C VAL A 427 2.84 1.70 -20.09
N GLU A 428 3.73 1.90 -21.09
CA GLU A 428 3.46 3.00 -22.05
C GLU A 428 2.79 2.44 -23.31
N ALA A 429 1.57 2.89 -23.43
CA ALA A 429 0.84 2.49 -24.67
C ALA A 429 1.09 3.50 -25.80
N GLY A 430 1.82 2.99 -26.88
CA GLY A 430 2.24 3.90 -27.97
C GLY A 430 1.41 3.64 -29.24
N GLY A 431 1.70 4.46 -30.30
CA GLY A 431 1.02 4.32 -31.61
C GLY A 431 -0.39 4.91 -31.59
N LEU A 432 -0.56 5.90 -30.72
CA LEU A 432 -1.93 6.45 -30.57
C LEU A 432 -2.02 7.79 -31.31
N LEU A 433 -3.23 8.07 -31.67
CA LEU A 433 -3.45 9.37 -32.33
C LEU A 433 -3.53 10.49 -31.28
N SER A 434 -2.99 11.65 -31.76
CA SER A 434 -2.93 12.77 -30.80
C SER A 434 -4.32 13.29 -30.45
N PHE A 435 -4.47 13.83 -29.33
CA PHE A 435 -5.69 14.48 -28.79
C PHE A 435 -6.92 13.60 -29.05
N THR A 436 -6.80 12.33 -28.59
CA THR A 436 -7.85 11.33 -28.85
C THR A 436 -8.09 10.52 -27.56
N SER A 437 -9.46 10.24 -27.31
CA SER A 437 -9.80 9.43 -26.13
C SER A 437 -9.75 7.93 -26.45
N TYR A 438 -9.21 7.17 -25.43
CA TYR A 438 -9.15 5.71 -25.56
C TYR A 438 -9.62 5.05 -24.27
N TYR A 439 -9.84 3.70 -24.44
CA TYR A 439 -10.18 2.88 -23.27
C TYR A 439 -9.19 1.73 -23.12
N TYR A 440 -8.91 1.42 -21.80
CA TYR A 440 -7.89 0.38 -21.64
C TYR A 440 -8.30 -0.57 -20.51
N GLN A 441 -7.68 -1.79 -20.52
CA GLN A 441 -8.01 -2.81 -19.51
C GLN A 441 -6.83 -3.79 -19.37
N PHE A 442 -6.61 -4.30 -18.14
CA PHE A 442 -5.58 -5.31 -17.88
C PHE A 442 -6.24 -6.67 -17.61
N GLN A 443 -5.42 -7.66 -18.03
CA GLN A 443 -5.93 -9.01 -17.77
C GLN A 443 -4.78 -9.91 -17.32
N VAL A 444 -5.11 -10.65 -16.22
CA VAL A 444 -4.07 -11.62 -15.79
C VAL A 444 -3.92 -12.72 -16.84
N CYS A 445 -2.63 -12.99 -17.20
CA CYS A 445 -2.39 -13.92 -18.32
C CYS A 445 -3.00 -15.29 -18.00
N GLY A 446 -3.61 -15.87 -19.07
CA GLY A 446 -4.05 -17.28 -18.96
C GLY A 446 -5.35 -17.40 -18.15
N THR A 447 -5.90 -16.15 -17.69
CA THR A 447 -7.18 -16.20 -16.95
C THR A 447 -8.17 -15.22 -17.56
N ASN A 448 -9.45 -15.23 -16.97
CA ASN A 448 -10.46 -14.21 -17.39
C ASN A 448 -10.58 -13.11 -16.33
N THR A 449 -9.66 -13.08 -15.43
CA THR A 449 -9.66 -12.00 -14.42
C THR A 449 -9.17 -10.68 -15.01
N THR A 450 -10.08 -9.69 -14.98
CA THR A 450 -9.73 -8.41 -15.64
C THR A 450 -9.89 -7.27 -14.63
N SER A 451 -9.08 -6.20 -14.94
CA SER A 451 -9.30 -4.94 -14.22
C SER A 451 -10.57 -4.22 -14.72
N PRO A 452 -11.09 -3.14 -13.92
CA PRO A 452 -12.11 -2.27 -14.54
C PRO A 452 -11.57 -1.56 -15.80
N ILE A 453 -12.55 -1.15 -16.61
CA ILE A 453 -12.13 -0.44 -17.84
C ILE A 453 -11.86 1.03 -17.50
N GLY A 454 -10.60 1.42 -17.92
CA GLY A 454 -10.23 2.85 -17.73
C GLY A 454 -10.34 3.64 -19.04
N ARG A 455 -10.46 5.03 -18.87
CA ARG A 455 -10.48 5.95 -20.02
C ARG A 455 -9.28 6.91 -19.91
N THR A 456 -8.68 7.10 -21.09
CA THR A 456 -7.57 8.05 -21.14
C THR A 456 -7.64 8.90 -22.42
N LYS A 457 -6.76 10.00 -22.43
CA LYS A 457 -6.72 10.87 -23.62
C LYS A 457 -5.28 11.34 -23.86
N THR A 458 -4.88 11.19 -25.17
CA THR A 458 -3.52 11.66 -25.52
C THR A 458 -3.48 13.19 -25.63
N ALA A 459 -2.19 13.78 -25.47
CA ALA A 459 -2.01 15.24 -25.63
C ALA A 459 -2.01 15.61 -27.12
N PRO A 460 -2.40 16.81 -27.42
CA PRO A 460 -2.19 17.24 -28.81
C PRO A 460 -0.70 17.31 -29.16
N ALA A 461 -0.46 17.08 -30.42
CA ALA A 461 0.95 17.24 -30.84
C ALA A 461 1.40 18.69 -30.73
N GLU A 462 2.62 18.86 -30.62
CA GLU A 462 3.22 20.17 -30.25
C GLU A 462 2.80 21.26 -31.24
N GLU A 463 2.61 21.00 -32.51
CA GLU A 463 2.32 22.07 -33.49
C GLU A 463 0.85 22.03 -33.90
N GLU A 464 0.10 21.12 -33.22
CA GLU A 464 -1.32 20.99 -33.61
C GLU A 464 -2.13 22.18 -33.08
N ASP A 465 -3.05 22.64 -33.99
CA ASP A 465 -3.91 23.76 -33.59
C ASP A 465 -5.22 23.24 -32.98
N VAL A 466 -5.26 23.30 -31.66
CA VAL A 466 -6.49 22.83 -30.97
C VAL A 466 -7.24 24.06 -30.45
N SER A 467 -8.61 23.94 -30.48
CA SER A 467 -9.42 25.14 -30.16
C SER A 467 -9.50 25.36 -28.65
N ALA A 468 -9.38 24.18 -27.89
CA ALA A 468 -9.51 24.40 -26.44
C ALA A 468 -8.97 23.17 -25.69
N ILE A 469 -8.44 23.48 -24.50
CA ILE A 469 -8.01 22.42 -23.56
C ILE A 469 -8.53 22.78 -22.17
N SER A 470 -9.06 21.75 -21.50
CA SER A 470 -9.59 22.02 -20.15
C SER A 470 -8.85 21.16 -19.12
N LEU A 471 -8.58 21.83 -17.93
CA LEU A 471 -7.82 21.15 -16.86
C LEU A 471 -8.65 21.18 -15.57
N GLY A 472 -8.67 20.01 -14.87
CA GLY A 472 -9.09 20.01 -13.46
C GLY A 472 -7.87 20.08 -12.51
N VAL A 473 -7.93 21.05 -11.59
CA VAL A 473 -6.71 21.27 -10.77
C VAL A 473 -7.06 20.94 -9.31
N PHE A 474 -6.14 20.08 -8.69
CA PHE A 474 -6.40 19.64 -7.31
C PHE A 474 -5.10 19.76 -6.49
N SER A 475 -5.36 19.76 -5.14
CA SER A 475 -4.24 19.60 -4.18
C SER A 475 -4.78 19.24 -2.80
N CYS A 476 -3.93 18.71 -1.92
CA CYS A 476 -4.17 18.51 -0.47
C CYS A 476 -5.40 17.63 -0.24
N ALA A 477 -5.18 16.29 -0.32
CA ALA A 477 -6.27 15.31 -0.13
C ALA A 477 -6.04 14.51 1.15
N ASN A 478 -6.27 15.17 2.24
CA ASN A 478 -6.08 14.47 3.54
C ASN A 478 -7.22 13.47 3.80
N PHE A 479 -6.84 12.20 3.86
CA PHE A 479 -7.81 11.08 3.84
C PHE A 479 -8.69 11.11 5.10
N PRO A 480 -8.20 11.34 6.28
CA PRO A 480 -9.06 11.17 7.47
C PRO A 480 -9.98 12.37 7.68
N THR A 481 -9.68 13.52 6.98
CA THR A 481 -10.47 14.75 7.29
C THR A 481 -11.82 14.71 6.57
N GLY A 482 -11.87 13.97 5.43
CA GLY A 482 -13.19 13.94 4.77
C GLY A 482 -13.14 13.04 3.53
N TYR A 483 -14.41 12.91 2.88
CA TYR A 483 -14.52 12.06 1.66
C TYR A 483 -14.11 12.84 0.41
N PHE A 484 -13.53 12.13 -0.56
CA PHE A 484 -12.92 12.78 -1.76
C PHE A 484 -13.99 13.05 -2.80
N ASN A 485 -15.13 13.78 -2.36
CA ASN A 485 -16.25 14.09 -3.28
C ASN A 485 -15.77 14.91 -4.47
N ALA A 486 -14.80 15.81 -4.26
CA ALA A 486 -14.33 16.68 -5.38
C ALA A 486 -13.79 15.84 -6.54
N TYR A 487 -13.04 14.80 -6.24
CA TYR A 487 -12.57 13.92 -7.35
C TYR A 487 -13.76 13.29 -8.09
N GLY A 488 -14.76 12.85 -7.34
CA GLY A 488 -15.94 12.22 -7.98
C GLY A 488 -16.73 13.23 -8.82
N ASN A 489 -16.77 14.49 -8.28
CA ASN A 489 -17.59 15.48 -9.01
C ASN A 489 -17.00 15.80 -10.38
N ILE A 490 -15.67 15.90 -10.40
CA ILE A 490 -15.13 16.22 -11.74
C ILE A 490 -15.34 15.03 -12.69
N ALA A 491 -15.23 13.81 -12.17
CA ALA A 491 -15.46 12.63 -13.04
C ALA A 491 -16.91 12.58 -13.51
N ARG A 492 -17.86 12.91 -12.69
CA ARG A 492 -19.28 12.85 -13.08
C ARG A 492 -19.62 13.94 -14.09
N LYS A 493 -18.88 15.10 -14.01
CA LYS A 493 -19.16 16.21 -14.95
C LYS A 493 -18.56 15.92 -16.33
N ASN A 494 -17.55 15.12 -16.25
CA ASN A 494 -16.85 14.84 -17.53
C ASN A 494 -16.60 16.12 -18.33
N SER A 495 -16.06 17.15 -17.70
CA SER A 495 -16.01 18.47 -18.37
C SER A 495 -14.56 18.87 -18.64
N VAL A 496 -13.57 17.94 -18.32
CA VAL A 496 -12.18 18.40 -18.56
C VAL A 496 -11.45 17.31 -19.34
N ASP A 497 -10.21 17.75 -19.79
CA ASP A 497 -9.42 16.76 -20.58
C ASP A 497 -8.39 16.07 -19.68
N TYR A 498 -7.81 16.89 -18.76
CA TYR A 498 -6.73 16.33 -17.93
C TYR A 498 -6.90 16.83 -16.49
N VAL A 499 -6.36 15.94 -15.60
CA VAL A 499 -6.32 16.38 -14.18
C VAL A 499 -4.86 16.73 -13.82
N VAL A 500 -4.78 17.95 -13.18
CA VAL A 500 -3.47 18.37 -12.66
C VAL A 500 -3.52 18.34 -11.13
N HIS A 501 -2.57 17.56 -10.48
CA HIS A 501 -2.50 17.52 -9.01
C HIS A 501 -1.18 18.16 -8.53
N LEU A 502 -1.34 19.12 -7.60
CA LEU A 502 -0.17 19.99 -7.34
C LEU A 502 0.48 19.58 -6.02
N GLY A 503 0.12 18.37 -5.48
CA GLY A 503 0.91 17.91 -4.31
C GLY A 503 -0.01 17.64 -3.11
N ASP A 504 0.56 16.90 -2.16
CA ASP A 504 -0.16 16.39 -0.96
C ASP A 504 -1.30 15.46 -1.36
N TYR A 505 -0.84 14.54 -2.20
CA TYR A 505 -1.77 13.47 -2.64
C TYR A 505 -2.03 12.54 -1.45
N ILE A 506 -1.00 12.30 -0.68
CA ILE A 506 -1.18 11.59 0.60
C ILE A 506 -0.61 12.44 1.73
N TYR A 507 -0.96 11.99 3.02
CA TYR A 507 -0.36 12.63 4.21
C TYR A 507 0.31 11.56 5.08
N GLU A 508 1.45 11.97 5.86
CA GLU A 508 2.36 10.99 6.47
C GLU A 508 1.99 10.79 7.96
N ASP A 509 1.05 11.61 8.48
CA ASP A 509 0.79 11.61 9.94
C ASP A 509 -0.05 10.38 10.32
N GLU A 510 -0.07 10.27 11.69
CA GLU A 510 -0.96 9.25 12.27
C GLU A 510 -2.25 9.91 12.78
N VAL A 511 -3.38 9.53 12.12
CA VAL A 511 -4.67 10.11 12.57
C VAL A 511 -5.69 8.98 12.66
N GLY A 512 -6.29 8.88 13.85
CA GLY A 512 -7.40 7.91 14.00
C GLY A 512 -6.87 6.56 14.45
N VAL A 513 -7.83 5.66 14.94
CA VAL A 513 -7.55 4.28 15.36
C VAL A 513 -8.28 3.30 14.43
N PRO A 514 -7.47 2.51 13.59
CA PRO A 514 -8.11 1.55 12.66
C PRO A 514 -9.07 0.61 13.39
N GLY A 515 -10.28 0.41 12.83
CA GLY A 515 -11.31 -0.48 13.43
C GLY A 515 -12.29 0.30 14.31
N GLU A 516 -11.75 1.54 14.77
CA GLU A 516 -12.65 2.36 15.63
C GLU A 516 -13.15 3.59 14.87
N ASP A 517 -12.17 4.30 14.26
CA ASP A 517 -12.52 5.58 13.58
C ASP A 517 -12.69 5.36 12.08
N GLU A 518 -13.70 6.00 11.66
CA GLU A 518 -13.89 5.91 10.19
C GLU A 518 -12.77 6.64 9.45
N ARG A 519 -12.24 5.92 8.45
CA ARG A 519 -11.20 6.46 7.56
C ARG A 519 -9.91 6.77 8.33
N ALA A 520 -9.69 5.92 9.36
CA ALA A 520 -8.41 6.04 10.09
C ALA A 520 -7.24 5.66 9.18
N MET A 521 -6.12 6.31 9.49
CA MET A 521 -4.96 6.08 8.62
C MET A 521 -4.36 4.70 8.94
N VAL A 522 -3.85 4.12 7.84
CA VAL A 522 -3.14 2.83 7.92
C VAL A 522 -1.87 2.94 7.06
N PRO A 523 -0.73 2.60 7.77
CA PRO A 523 -0.56 2.14 9.17
C PRO A 523 -0.81 3.27 10.17
N ALA A 524 -1.24 2.82 11.39
CA ALA A 524 -1.62 3.84 12.41
C ALA A 524 -0.36 4.40 13.08
N LYS A 525 0.49 4.95 12.25
CA LYS A 525 1.71 5.64 12.72
C LYS A 525 2.18 6.61 11.62
N GLU A 526 3.15 7.51 12.13
CA GLU A 526 3.82 8.31 11.08
C GLU A 526 4.69 7.40 10.18
N ILE A 527 4.56 7.68 8.84
CA ILE A 527 5.13 6.65 7.93
C ILE A 527 6.56 7.06 7.58
N VAL A 528 7.57 6.10 7.71
CA VAL A 528 8.99 6.46 7.45
C VAL A 528 9.64 5.35 6.62
N THR A 529 9.08 4.17 6.54
CA THR A 529 9.72 3.09 5.75
C THR A 529 9.01 2.95 4.40
N LEU A 530 9.67 2.18 3.52
CA LEU A 530 9.02 1.93 2.21
C LEU A 530 7.68 1.21 2.39
N TYR A 531 7.62 0.20 3.21
CA TYR A 531 6.32 -0.48 3.45
C TYR A 531 5.26 0.51 3.95
N ASP A 532 5.68 1.38 4.84
CA ASP A 532 4.69 2.36 5.35
C ASP A 532 4.10 3.21 4.21
N TYR A 533 4.99 3.71 3.37
CA TYR A 533 4.49 4.59 2.29
C TYR A 533 3.64 3.80 1.30
N ARG A 534 3.99 2.54 0.97
CA ARG A 534 3.15 1.74 0.04
C ARG A 534 1.76 1.51 0.66
N THR A 535 1.81 1.27 1.94
CA THR A 535 0.53 0.99 2.61
C THR A 535 -0.34 2.25 2.63
N ARG A 536 0.30 3.37 2.85
CA ARG A 536 -0.49 4.62 2.88
C ARG A 536 -1.07 4.94 1.50
N PHE A 537 -0.28 4.81 0.48
CA PHE A 537 -0.85 5.02 -0.87
C PHE A 537 -2.01 4.05 -1.14
N ALA A 538 -1.80 2.81 -0.72
CA ALA A 538 -2.88 1.83 -0.95
C ALA A 538 -4.17 2.27 -0.23
N LEU A 539 -3.98 2.83 0.96
CA LEU A 539 -5.17 3.29 1.70
C LEU A 539 -5.91 4.40 0.92
N TYR A 540 -5.13 5.39 0.45
CA TYR A 540 -5.80 6.51 -0.25
C TYR A 540 -6.49 6.02 -1.53
N ARG A 541 -6.02 4.89 -2.09
CA ARG A 541 -6.60 4.41 -3.37
C ARG A 541 -7.84 3.55 -3.10
N THR A 542 -8.19 3.53 -1.79
CA THR A 542 -9.42 2.76 -1.50
C THR A 542 -10.64 3.66 -1.63
N ASP A 543 -10.37 4.99 -1.72
CA ASP A 543 -11.53 5.89 -1.85
C ASP A 543 -12.19 5.74 -3.23
N GLU A 544 -13.49 5.62 -3.28
CA GLU A 544 -14.21 5.28 -4.53
C GLU A 544 -14.21 6.46 -5.49
N ASP A 545 -14.25 7.71 -4.95
CA ASP A 545 -14.28 8.86 -5.86
C ASP A 545 -12.88 9.16 -6.43
N LEU A 546 -11.87 8.79 -5.66
CA LEU A 546 -10.53 8.92 -6.26
C LEU A 546 -10.34 7.86 -7.34
N LYS A 547 -10.80 6.65 -7.08
CA LYS A 547 -10.71 5.60 -8.12
C LYS A 547 -11.47 6.00 -9.39
N MET A 548 -12.65 6.53 -9.15
CA MET A 548 -13.45 6.94 -10.32
C MET A 548 -12.70 8.00 -11.15
N ALA A 549 -12.10 8.97 -10.50
CA ALA A 549 -11.38 10.02 -11.25
C ALA A 549 -10.19 9.42 -12.01
N HIS A 550 -9.45 8.49 -11.39
CA HIS A 550 -8.29 7.88 -12.09
C HIS A 550 -8.74 6.99 -13.25
N GLU A 551 -10.01 6.46 -13.12
CA GLU A 551 -10.51 5.62 -14.24
C GLU A 551 -10.98 6.48 -15.41
N THR A 552 -11.16 7.79 -15.07
CA THR A 552 -11.80 8.63 -16.11
C THR A 552 -10.75 9.51 -16.81
N TYR A 553 -9.74 9.96 -16.03
CA TYR A 553 -8.89 11.01 -16.64
C TYR A 553 -7.42 10.62 -16.47
N PRO A 554 -6.61 11.11 -17.50
CA PRO A 554 -5.17 11.07 -17.22
C PRO A 554 -4.77 12.15 -16.20
N PHE A 555 -3.86 11.68 -15.19
CA PHE A 555 -3.42 12.63 -14.15
C PHE A 555 -1.99 13.12 -14.46
N ILE A 556 -1.84 14.46 -14.39
CA ILE A 556 -0.51 15.09 -14.42
C ILE A 556 -0.19 15.59 -13.00
N THR A 557 0.86 14.86 -12.35
CA THR A 557 1.01 15.13 -10.90
C THR A 557 2.44 15.58 -10.60
N VAL A 558 2.53 16.31 -9.50
CA VAL A 558 3.82 16.65 -8.88
C VAL A 558 3.64 16.62 -7.36
N TRP A 559 4.72 16.12 -6.69
CA TRP A 559 4.54 16.07 -5.22
C TRP A 559 4.73 17.46 -4.61
N ASP A 560 4.11 17.55 -3.30
CA ASP A 560 4.51 18.61 -2.35
C ASP A 560 5.19 18.01 -1.12
N ASP A 561 5.00 18.54 0.06
CA ASP A 561 5.82 18.07 1.19
C ASP A 561 5.28 16.74 1.75
N HIS A 562 3.94 16.50 1.75
CA HIS A 562 3.37 15.41 2.58
C HIS A 562 3.50 14.06 1.86
N GLU A 563 4.03 14.18 0.64
CA GLU A 563 4.35 12.86 0.03
C GLU A 563 5.61 12.26 0.65
N ILE A 564 6.34 13.19 1.35
CA ILE A 564 7.56 12.72 2.04
C ILE A 564 7.42 13.04 3.52
N ALA A 565 7.48 14.30 3.81
CA ALA A 565 7.31 14.74 5.21
C ALA A 565 7.06 16.24 5.25
N ASN A 566 6.23 16.59 6.25
CA ASN A 566 5.78 18.00 6.33
C ASN A 566 6.98 18.96 6.25
N ASN A 567 6.82 19.95 5.33
CA ASN A 567 7.75 21.07 5.11
C ASN A 567 9.18 20.59 4.87
N ASN A 568 9.27 19.59 4.03
CA ASN A 568 10.64 19.07 3.81
C ASN A 568 11.42 19.96 2.84
N TYR A 569 12.76 19.89 2.94
CA TYR A 569 13.71 20.51 2.01
C TYR A 569 14.86 19.56 1.69
N ARG A 570 15.91 20.05 1.05
CA ARG A 570 16.92 19.14 0.47
C ARG A 570 17.49 18.21 1.54
N ASP A 571 17.67 18.72 2.78
CA ASP A 571 18.44 17.87 3.72
C ASP A 571 17.59 17.54 4.95
N GLY A 572 16.27 17.86 4.92
CA GLY A 572 15.48 17.51 6.12
C GLY A 572 14.02 17.96 5.95
N SER A 573 13.34 17.93 7.08
CA SER A 573 11.94 18.41 7.15
C SER A 573 11.71 19.13 8.48
N SER A 574 10.48 19.61 8.56
CA SER A 574 10.22 20.40 9.78
C SER A 574 10.27 19.51 11.03
N THR A 575 10.18 18.19 10.85
CA THR A 575 10.15 17.35 12.07
C THR A 575 11.30 16.34 12.05
N MET A 576 12.04 16.37 10.89
CA MET A 576 13.16 15.42 10.79
C MET A 576 14.33 16.11 10.08
N ASN A 577 15.47 16.34 10.91
CA ASN A 577 16.57 17.14 10.29
C ASN A 577 17.91 16.43 10.49
N ASN A 578 17.94 15.07 10.44
CA ASN A 578 19.12 14.18 10.46
C ASN A 578 20.02 14.48 11.67
N THR A 579 19.50 14.91 12.81
CA THR A 579 20.23 14.92 14.10
C THR A 579 20.11 13.56 14.80
N GLU A 580 21.05 13.33 15.77
CA GLU A 580 20.96 12.07 16.55
C GLU A 580 19.56 11.90 17.18
N GLN A 581 19.08 13.03 17.65
CA GLN A 581 17.74 12.98 18.28
C GLN A 581 16.67 12.53 17.27
N SER A 582 16.61 13.19 16.09
CA SER A 582 15.57 12.77 15.11
C SER A 582 15.81 11.32 14.66
N PHE A 583 17.07 10.85 14.60
CA PHE A 583 17.34 9.45 14.22
C PHE A 583 16.75 8.49 15.25
N ASN A 584 16.96 8.83 16.54
CA ASN A 584 16.46 7.94 17.60
C ASN A 584 14.93 7.99 17.68
N GLU A 585 14.34 9.15 17.44
CA GLU A 585 12.88 9.30 17.52
C GLU A 585 12.16 8.51 16.42
N PHE A 586 12.89 8.36 15.32
CA PHE A 586 12.14 7.73 14.20
C PHE A 586 12.73 6.36 13.90
N GLY A 587 13.19 5.75 15.04
CA GLY A 587 13.47 4.31 14.97
C GLY A 587 14.74 4.00 14.16
N GLY A 588 15.68 5.00 14.21
CA GLY A 588 16.99 4.73 13.57
C GLY A 588 16.98 5.01 12.05
N ILE A 589 15.94 5.78 11.58
CA ILE A 589 15.86 6.07 10.14
C ILE A 589 16.20 7.55 9.93
N SER A 590 17.20 7.75 9.02
CA SER A 590 17.55 9.15 8.70
C SER A 590 16.52 9.75 7.72
N PHE A 591 16.53 11.06 7.63
CA PHE A 591 15.62 11.69 6.65
C PHE A 591 15.98 11.26 5.22
N ASP A 592 17.25 11.20 4.92
CA ASP A 592 17.62 10.78 3.55
C ASP A 592 17.02 9.41 3.21
N GLN A 593 17.08 8.54 4.24
CA GLN A 593 16.46 7.22 3.99
C GLN A 593 14.94 7.34 3.82
N ARG A 594 14.30 8.06 4.64
CA ARG A 594 12.84 8.27 4.50
C ARG A 594 12.49 8.87 3.14
N LYS A 595 13.26 9.93 2.75
CA LYS A 595 13.03 10.55 1.44
C LYS A 595 13.11 9.53 0.29
N MET A 596 14.08 8.68 0.32
CA MET A 596 14.20 7.70 -0.78
C MET A 596 13.07 6.67 -0.72
N ASN A 597 12.65 6.30 0.50
CA ASN A 597 11.48 5.40 0.59
C ASN A 597 10.22 6.03 0.01
N ALA A 598 10.02 7.30 0.35
CA ALA A 598 8.80 7.98 -0.13
C ALA A 598 8.84 8.16 -1.65
N VAL A 599 10.03 8.58 -2.17
CA VAL A 599 10.14 8.84 -3.62
C VAL A 599 9.92 7.52 -4.38
N ARG A 600 10.44 6.50 -3.83
CA ARG A 600 10.21 5.21 -4.51
C ARG A 600 8.73 4.83 -4.51
N ALA A 601 8.11 4.87 -3.42
CA ALA A 601 6.68 4.52 -3.37
C ALA A 601 5.85 5.43 -4.29
N TYR A 602 6.20 6.77 -4.29
CA TYR A 602 5.45 7.69 -5.18
C TYR A 602 5.56 7.26 -6.64
N PHE A 603 6.71 6.88 -7.08
CA PHE A 603 6.86 6.46 -8.50
C PHE A 603 6.17 5.12 -8.74
N GLU A 604 6.16 4.24 -7.66
CA GLU A 604 5.48 2.94 -7.85
C GLU A 604 3.96 3.13 -7.98
N TRP A 605 3.44 4.18 -7.28
CA TRP A 605 1.98 4.16 -7.08
C TRP A 605 1.34 5.30 -7.89
N MET A 606 2.16 6.11 -8.57
CA MET A 606 1.56 7.18 -9.39
C MET A 606 1.83 6.89 -10.88
N PRO A 607 0.78 7.24 -11.79
CA PRO A 607 0.95 6.97 -13.22
C PRO A 607 1.81 8.05 -13.90
N LEU A 608 3.11 8.08 -13.46
CA LEU A 608 3.97 9.13 -14.06
C LEU A 608 5.19 8.47 -14.71
N ARG A 609 5.74 9.28 -15.75
CA ARG A 609 7.02 8.87 -16.37
C ARG A 609 8.19 9.32 -15.50
N GLN A 610 9.13 8.41 -15.67
CA GLN A 610 10.38 8.93 -15.07
C GLN A 610 11.06 9.94 -16.02
N VAL A 611 11.45 11.02 -15.44
CA VAL A 611 11.93 12.11 -16.32
C VAL A 611 13.38 11.83 -16.76
N ASP A 612 14.16 11.44 -15.81
CA ASP A 612 15.58 11.13 -16.11
C ASP A 612 16.00 9.89 -15.31
N MET A 613 16.49 8.88 -16.11
CA MET A 613 16.77 7.58 -15.45
C MET A 613 17.99 7.70 -14.54
N ASP A 614 18.82 8.78 -14.73
CA ASP A 614 20.04 8.93 -13.91
C ASP A 614 19.82 9.91 -12.76
N ASP A 615 18.63 10.49 -12.73
CA ASP A 615 18.30 11.45 -11.65
C ASP A 615 17.00 11.01 -10.99
N ASN A 616 17.18 10.43 -9.81
CA ASN A 616 16.05 9.69 -9.20
C ASN A 616 15.11 10.63 -8.45
N LEU A 617 15.46 11.89 -8.27
CA LEU A 617 14.59 12.83 -7.53
C LEU A 617 13.93 13.83 -8.49
N ARG A 618 14.38 13.67 -9.75
CA ARG A 618 13.82 14.67 -10.68
C ARG A 618 12.39 14.31 -11.06
N ILE A 619 11.44 15.33 -10.84
CA ILE A 619 10.02 15.07 -11.21
C ILE A 619 9.50 16.25 -12.02
N TRP A 620 10.22 17.38 -12.01
CA TRP A 620 9.69 18.53 -12.78
C TRP A 620 9.89 18.29 -14.28
N ARG A 621 8.83 18.71 -15.04
CA ARG A 621 8.82 18.46 -16.50
C ARG A 621 7.79 19.38 -17.16
N SER A 622 7.81 19.39 -18.59
CA SER A 622 6.89 20.30 -19.31
C SER A 622 6.13 19.52 -20.39
N PHE A 623 4.84 20.03 -20.66
CA PHE A 623 3.99 19.43 -21.71
C PHE A 623 3.60 20.52 -22.71
N LYS A 624 3.99 20.24 -23.93
CA LYS A 624 3.58 21.19 -25.01
C LYS A 624 2.25 20.73 -25.62
N LEU A 625 1.17 21.30 -25.16
CA LEU A 625 -0.17 20.87 -25.60
C LEU A 625 -0.66 21.73 -26.76
N GLY A 626 -0.10 21.30 -27.97
CA GLY A 626 -0.45 22.08 -29.19
C GLY A 626 0.18 23.47 -29.18
N LYS A 627 -0.32 24.32 -30.00
CA LYS A 627 0.18 25.71 -30.05
C LYS A 627 -0.50 26.54 -28.96
N LEU A 628 -1.40 25.80 -28.25
CA LEU A 628 -2.27 26.55 -27.34
C LEU A 628 -1.58 26.76 -25.99
N LEU A 629 -1.00 25.68 -25.41
CA LEU A 629 -0.59 25.86 -23.99
C LEU A 629 0.62 24.98 -23.71
N ASP A 630 1.62 25.65 -23.06
CA ASP A 630 2.69 24.85 -22.41
C ASP A 630 2.43 24.76 -20.90
N LEU A 631 2.28 23.47 -20.44
CA LEU A 631 2.15 23.25 -18.99
C LEU A 631 3.52 22.85 -18.40
N VAL A 632 4.08 23.80 -17.51
CA VAL A 632 5.41 23.58 -16.92
C VAL A 632 5.23 23.22 -15.44
N MET A 633 5.58 21.98 -15.09
CA MET A 633 5.36 21.49 -13.70
C MET A 633 6.68 21.56 -12.92
N LEU A 634 6.63 22.25 -11.72
CA LEU A 634 7.87 22.51 -10.94
C LEU A 634 7.88 21.60 -9.71
N ASP A 635 9.12 21.40 -9.27
CA ASP A 635 9.35 20.86 -7.92
C ASP A 635 9.93 21.96 -7.02
N THR A 636 9.10 22.22 -5.93
CA THR A 636 9.59 23.34 -5.09
C THR A 636 9.82 22.82 -3.66
N ARG A 637 10.12 21.42 -3.62
CA ARG A 637 10.25 20.87 -2.25
C ARG A 637 11.57 20.12 -2.12
N SER A 638 11.72 18.98 -2.70
CA SER A 638 12.64 17.94 -2.16
C SER A 638 13.94 17.91 -2.97
N TYR A 639 13.97 18.57 -4.11
CA TYR A 639 15.21 18.38 -4.92
C TYR A 639 16.32 19.29 -4.40
N ASP A 640 16.09 20.61 -4.30
CA ASP A 640 17.28 21.41 -3.92
C ASP A 640 16.84 22.62 -3.09
N ARG A 641 15.72 22.51 -2.46
CA ARG A 641 15.15 23.65 -1.72
C ARG A 641 15.96 23.91 -0.44
N SER A 642 16.16 25.26 -0.16
CA SER A 642 16.88 25.65 1.07
C SER A 642 15.97 25.44 2.30
N ILE A 643 16.60 25.52 3.42
CA ILE A 643 15.97 25.20 4.72
C ILE A 643 14.62 25.92 4.85
N THR A 644 13.68 25.20 5.56
CA THR A 644 12.30 25.69 5.79
C THR A 644 12.06 25.84 7.29
N PRO A 645 10.87 26.47 7.63
CA PRO A 645 10.57 26.65 9.05
C PRO A 645 10.40 25.31 9.78
N ALA A 646 10.94 25.25 11.11
CA ALA A 646 10.84 24.03 11.92
C ALA A 646 9.48 24.02 12.64
N ASP A 647 9.01 22.74 12.86
CA ASP A 647 7.73 22.59 13.58
C ASP A 647 7.99 22.58 15.10
N GLN A 648 6.96 23.12 15.85
CA GLN A 648 7.07 23.24 17.32
C GLN A 648 6.89 21.86 18.00
N LYS A 649 6.37 20.85 17.27
CA LYS A 649 6.06 19.55 17.87
C LYS A 649 7.33 18.83 18.30
N MET A 650 8.49 19.32 17.94
CA MET A 650 9.75 18.69 18.39
C MET A 650 10.38 19.51 19.52
N LYS A 651 9.51 20.27 20.32
CA LYS A 651 10.04 21.11 21.41
C LYS A 651 11.16 22.03 20.90
N GLN A 652 11.32 22.15 19.47
CA GLN A 652 12.29 23.14 18.92
C GLN A 652 11.56 24.46 18.63
N LYS A 653 12.25 25.60 19.12
CA LYS A 653 11.68 26.92 18.80
C LYS A 653 11.58 27.13 17.28
N ARG A 654 10.33 27.56 16.90
CA ARG A 654 10.17 27.92 15.48
C ARG A 654 11.29 28.86 15.02
N ASN A 655 11.77 28.56 13.71
CA ASN A 655 12.83 29.46 13.17
C ASN A 655 12.27 30.37 12.08
N ASP A 656 11.00 30.75 12.20
CA ASP A 656 10.36 31.57 11.15
C ASP A 656 11.11 32.90 10.98
N GLU A 657 11.53 33.54 12.07
CA GLU A 657 12.22 34.86 11.96
C GLU A 657 13.54 34.72 11.20
N TYR A 658 14.21 33.61 11.54
CA TYR A 658 15.47 33.38 10.80
C TYR A 658 15.21 33.22 9.30
N VAL A 659 14.22 32.34 8.97
CA VAL A 659 13.95 32.11 7.52
C VAL A 659 13.51 33.43 6.87
N TYR A 660 12.73 34.20 7.58
CA TYR A 660 12.30 35.49 7.01
C TYR A 660 13.50 36.41 6.79
N GLU A 661 14.47 36.44 7.72
CA GLU A 661 15.64 37.33 7.62
C GLU A 661 16.49 36.97 6.38
N ILE A 662 16.51 35.67 6.05
CA ILE A 662 17.42 35.31 4.94
C ILE A 662 16.61 35.15 3.66
N SER A 663 15.34 35.53 3.66
CA SER A 663 14.43 35.21 2.53
C SER A 663 14.94 35.84 1.23
N ASN A 664 15.68 36.97 1.32
CA ASN A 664 16.13 37.63 0.07
C ASN A 664 17.62 37.43 -0.14
N ASP A 665 18.22 36.56 0.69
CA ASP A 665 19.63 36.22 0.43
C ASP A 665 19.81 35.60 -0.97
N ALA A 666 20.89 36.07 -1.69
CA ALA A 666 21.08 35.68 -3.11
C ALA A 666 21.32 34.16 -3.21
N GLY A 667 21.91 33.57 -2.14
CA GLY A 667 22.27 32.13 -2.18
C GLY A 667 21.08 31.22 -1.83
N ARG A 668 20.02 31.80 -1.29
CA ARG A 668 18.86 30.97 -0.94
C ARG A 668 18.06 30.57 -2.21
N THR A 669 17.65 29.31 -2.20
CA THR A 669 17.00 28.86 -3.46
C THR A 669 15.80 27.95 -3.11
N LEU A 670 14.72 28.09 -3.95
CA LEU A 670 13.55 27.20 -3.82
C LEU A 670 13.66 26.02 -4.79
N MET A 671 14.25 26.20 -5.91
CA MET A 671 14.27 25.15 -6.97
C MET A 671 15.70 24.67 -7.20
N GLY A 672 16.69 25.38 -6.68
CA GLY A 672 18.08 25.10 -7.08
C GLY A 672 18.40 25.59 -8.49
N SER A 673 19.69 25.66 -8.83
CA SER A 673 20.12 26.30 -10.09
C SER A 673 19.74 25.45 -11.30
N ARG A 674 19.81 24.17 -11.14
CA ARG A 674 19.51 23.30 -12.30
C ARG A 674 18.05 23.47 -12.75
N GLN A 675 17.11 23.28 -11.85
CA GLN A 675 15.70 23.43 -12.26
C GLN A 675 15.38 24.88 -12.64
N GLU A 676 16.00 25.82 -11.94
CA GLU A 676 15.69 27.23 -12.27
C GLU A 676 16.13 27.59 -13.70
N ASN A 677 17.32 27.23 -14.02
CA ASN A 677 17.75 27.49 -15.42
C ASN A 677 16.87 26.76 -16.44
N TRP A 678 16.60 25.54 -16.13
CA TRP A 678 15.68 24.79 -17.01
C TRP A 678 14.32 25.50 -17.14
N PHE A 679 13.81 25.95 -16.02
CA PHE A 679 12.48 26.61 -16.00
C PHE A 679 12.51 27.89 -16.85
N PHE A 680 13.51 28.70 -16.71
CA PHE A 680 13.57 29.93 -17.50
C PHE A 680 13.74 29.62 -18.99
N ASN A 681 14.50 28.61 -19.28
CA ASN A 681 14.65 28.23 -20.71
C ASN A 681 13.32 27.74 -21.29
N GLN A 682 12.55 27.03 -20.45
CA GLN A 682 11.25 26.55 -20.98
C GLN A 682 10.32 27.75 -21.26
N LEU A 683 10.36 28.71 -20.40
CA LEU A 683 9.47 29.86 -20.63
C LEU A 683 9.89 30.64 -21.88
N SER A 684 11.23 30.85 -22.03
CA SER A 684 11.69 31.59 -23.22
C SER A 684 11.42 30.80 -24.50
N ALA A 685 11.63 29.50 -24.36
CA ALA A 685 11.41 28.68 -25.58
C ALA A 685 9.92 28.66 -25.95
N SER A 686 9.06 28.56 -24.92
CA SER A 686 7.60 28.59 -25.21
C SER A 686 7.20 29.88 -25.91
N GLN A 687 7.74 30.98 -25.44
CA GLN A 687 7.43 32.27 -26.08
C GLN A 687 7.96 32.31 -27.51
N ALA A 688 9.17 31.90 -27.66
CA ALA A 688 9.77 31.92 -29.01
C ALA A 688 8.98 31.03 -29.99
N ARG A 689 8.44 29.96 -29.39
CA ARG A 689 7.70 29.03 -30.27
C ARG A 689 6.33 29.61 -30.64
N GLY A 690 5.81 30.54 -29.89
CA GLY A 690 4.53 31.20 -30.21
C GLY A 690 3.36 30.48 -29.52
N ALA A 691 3.65 29.64 -28.47
CA ALA A 691 2.50 29.10 -27.71
C ALA A 691 1.68 30.23 -27.06
N THR A 692 0.36 30.08 -27.05
CA THR A 692 -0.50 31.19 -26.57
C THR A 692 -0.34 31.37 -25.05
N TRP A 693 -0.33 30.13 -24.34
CA TRP A 693 -0.35 30.28 -22.87
C TRP A 693 0.83 29.49 -22.28
N ARG A 694 1.44 30.08 -21.20
CA ARG A 694 2.39 29.36 -20.31
C ARG A 694 1.77 29.18 -18.92
N VAL A 695 1.43 27.90 -18.66
CA VAL A 695 0.79 27.60 -17.36
C VAL A 695 1.81 26.84 -16.51
N ILE A 696 1.99 27.40 -15.28
CA ILE A 696 3.07 26.83 -14.44
C ILE A 696 2.42 26.15 -13.23
N GLY A 697 2.59 24.78 -13.23
CA GLY A 697 2.15 24.05 -12.02
C GLY A 697 3.21 24.10 -10.90
N ASN A 698 2.78 24.63 -9.78
CA ASN A 698 3.67 24.74 -8.60
C ASN A 698 2.87 24.50 -7.31
N GLN A 699 3.68 24.13 -6.25
CA GLN A 699 2.97 23.61 -5.05
C GLN A 699 2.44 24.78 -4.21
N MET A 700 3.16 25.96 -4.21
CA MET A 700 2.85 26.95 -3.15
C MET A 700 2.48 28.31 -3.77
N ILE A 701 1.85 29.14 -2.94
CA ILE A 701 1.46 30.49 -3.38
C ILE A 701 2.71 31.29 -3.79
N PHE A 702 2.59 31.87 -5.05
CA PHE A 702 3.73 32.60 -5.64
C PHE A 702 3.68 34.08 -5.24
N SER A 703 2.46 34.63 -5.19
CA SER A 703 2.34 36.08 -4.92
C SER A 703 2.73 36.40 -3.47
N ARG A 704 3.22 37.66 -3.34
CA ARG A 704 3.46 38.11 -1.95
C ARG A 704 2.13 38.32 -1.21
N ILE A 705 2.08 37.60 -0.02
CA ILE A 705 0.80 37.69 0.71
C ILE A 705 1.11 38.12 2.16
N ASN A 706 0.60 39.27 2.49
CA ASN A 706 0.62 39.66 3.90
C ASN A 706 -0.41 38.88 4.72
N MET A 707 0.08 38.22 5.73
CA MET A 707 -0.81 37.25 6.42
C MET A 707 -1.34 37.87 7.71
N THR A 708 -1.18 39.18 7.95
CA THR A 708 -1.61 39.80 9.22
C THR A 708 -3.14 39.89 9.26
N GLY A 709 -3.71 39.75 8.04
CA GLY A 709 -5.19 39.68 8.02
C GLY A 709 -5.73 38.44 8.76
N GLU A 710 -4.99 37.43 8.71
CA GLU A 710 -5.38 36.18 9.41
C GLU A 710 -5.04 36.24 10.89
N ASP A 711 -3.91 36.72 11.23
CA ASP A 711 -3.47 36.88 12.62
C ASP A 711 -2.65 38.17 12.75
N ALA A 712 -3.27 39.17 13.50
CA ALA A 712 -2.64 40.51 13.57
C ALA A 712 -1.40 40.47 14.47
N HIS A 713 -1.26 39.39 15.24
CA HIS A 713 -0.13 39.37 16.22
C HIS A 713 1.02 38.51 15.72
N ARG A 714 0.95 38.13 14.46
CA ARG A 714 2.05 37.26 13.97
C ARG A 714 3.36 38.06 13.95
N SER A 715 4.45 37.42 14.41
CA SER A 715 5.76 38.10 14.43
C SER A 715 6.34 38.23 13.01
N VAL A 716 6.09 37.29 12.13
CA VAL A 716 6.47 37.36 10.71
C VAL A 716 5.19 37.46 9.87
N PRO A 717 5.13 38.58 9.04
CA PRO A 717 3.84 38.93 8.41
C PRO A 717 3.57 38.07 7.16
N VAL A 718 4.45 37.14 6.84
CA VAL A 718 4.21 36.35 5.61
C VAL A 718 4.40 34.87 5.95
N ASP A 719 3.96 33.98 4.89
CA ASP A 719 4.22 32.54 5.02
C ASP A 719 5.63 32.20 4.49
N VAL A 720 6.48 31.86 5.44
CA VAL A 720 7.92 31.75 5.03
C VAL A 720 8.18 30.35 4.48
N ASP A 721 7.15 29.48 4.58
CA ASP A 721 7.29 28.18 3.88
C ASP A 721 6.95 28.32 2.39
N ALA A 722 6.25 29.40 1.97
CA ALA A 722 5.90 29.62 0.55
C ALA A 722 6.96 30.48 -0.15
N TRP A 723 6.57 31.05 -1.37
CA TRP A 723 7.58 31.81 -2.16
C TRP A 723 8.02 33.07 -1.40
N ASP A 724 7.21 33.50 -0.34
CA ASP A 724 7.60 34.68 0.46
C ASP A 724 8.83 34.39 1.32
N GLY A 725 9.15 33.15 1.54
CA GLY A 725 10.38 32.79 2.28
C GLY A 725 11.59 32.67 1.35
N TYR A 726 11.34 32.75 0.08
CA TYR A 726 12.42 32.64 -0.93
C TYR A 726 12.32 33.79 -1.93
N VAL A 727 12.41 35.02 -1.44
CA VAL A 727 12.15 36.25 -2.22
C VAL A 727 13.18 36.37 -3.36
N ALA A 728 14.45 35.94 -3.10
CA ALA A 728 15.44 36.05 -4.19
C ALA A 728 15.02 35.18 -5.39
N SER A 729 14.59 33.94 -5.14
CA SER A 729 14.11 33.07 -6.24
C SER A 729 12.89 33.67 -6.94
N ARG A 730 11.95 34.18 -6.15
CA ARG A 730 10.75 34.79 -6.78
C ARG A 730 11.14 35.98 -7.66
N ASN A 731 12.06 36.86 -7.17
CA ASN A 731 12.45 38.05 -7.96
C ASN A 731 13.18 37.65 -9.24
N ARG A 732 14.00 36.64 -9.20
CA ARG A 732 14.67 36.21 -10.45
C ARG A 732 13.65 35.69 -11.47
N THR A 733 12.62 34.99 -10.90
CA THR A 733 11.57 34.52 -11.85
C THR A 733 10.82 35.72 -12.44
N LEU A 734 10.41 36.64 -11.60
CA LEU A 734 9.67 37.81 -12.13
C LEU A 734 10.57 38.64 -13.05
N GLN A 735 11.82 38.77 -12.64
CA GLN A 735 12.75 39.49 -13.53
C GLN A 735 12.85 38.83 -14.91
N HIS A 736 13.00 37.50 -14.92
CA HIS A 736 13.09 36.81 -16.23
C HIS A 736 11.82 37.06 -17.07
N LEU A 737 10.65 36.95 -16.45
CA LEU A 737 9.41 37.19 -17.21
C LEU A 737 9.35 38.62 -17.74
N TYR A 738 9.70 39.52 -16.87
CA TYR A 738 9.56 40.94 -17.26
C TYR A 738 10.62 41.31 -18.29
N SER A 739 11.93 41.00 -18.12
CA SER A 739 13.04 41.43 -19.01
C SER A 739 12.92 40.78 -20.39
N ASN A 740 12.17 39.66 -20.40
CA ASN A 740 12.09 38.98 -21.72
C ASN A 740 10.69 39.12 -22.32
N ASN A 741 9.85 39.99 -21.73
CA ASN A 741 8.48 40.27 -22.22
C ASN A 741 7.69 38.98 -22.42
N ILE A 742 7.92 38.12 -21.44
CA ILE A 742 7.13 36.87 -21.52
C ILE A 742 5.71 37.14 -20.98
N GLU A 743 4.69 36.94 -21.87
CA GLU A 743 3.30 37.27 -21.49
C GLU A 743 2.45 35.99 -21.44
N ASN A 744 1.13 36.17 -20.95
CA ASN A 744 0.16 35.05 -20.89
C ASN A 744 0.68 33.95 -19.97
N THR A 745 1.09 34.43 -18.84
CA THR A 745 1.64 33.46 -17.87
C THR A 745 0.64 33.28 -16.71
N VAL A 746 0.47 31.97 -16.40
CA VAL A 746 -0.46 31.63 -15.29
C VAL A 746 0.30 30.74 -14.30
N MET A 747 0.29 31.22 -13.04
CA MET A 747 0.86 30.37 -11.98
C MET A 747 -0.25 29.65 -11.20
N LEU A 748 -0.07 28.29 -11.14
CA LEU A 748 -1.03 27.51 -10.32
C LEU A 748 -0.37 27.20 -8.97
N ALA A 749 -1.32 27.13 -7.96
CA ALA A 749 -0.76 26.80 -6.62
C ALA A 749 -1.80 26.03 -5.81
N GLY A 750 -1.23 25.15 -4.89
CA GLY A 750 -2.04 24.45 -3.88
C GLY A 750 -1.53 24.74 -2.46
N ASP A 751 -1.42 23.78 -1.53
CA ASP A 751 -0.71 23.74 -0.23
C ASP A 751 -1.47 24.52 0.83
N SER A 752 -2.12 25.70 0.48
CA SER A 752 -2.61 26.61 1.54
C SER A 752 -3.99 26.17 2.03
N HIS A 753 -4.61 25.23 1.24
CA HIS A 753 -5.95 24.69 1.54
C HIS A 753 -7.01 25.78 1.39
N GLN A 754 -6.66 26.87 0.70
CA GLN A 754 -7.61 27.97 0.41
C GLN A 754 -7.56 28.32 -1.08
N ASN A 755 -8.65 29.14 -1.47
CA ASN A 755 -8.67 29.61 -2.87
C ASN A 755 -8.17 31.06 -2.97
N TRP A 756 -7.27 31.21 -4.09
CA TRP A 756 -6.73 32.57 -4.27
C TRP A 756 -6.71 32.93 -5.76
N VAL A 757 -7.04 34.26 -6.01
CA VAL A 757 -6.86 34.77 -7.38
C VAL A 757 -6.10 36.10 -7.29
N SER A 758 -4.86 36.04 -7.94
CA SER A 758 -4.03 37.27 -7.86
C SER A 758 -3.49 37.64 -9.24
N ASP A 759 -3.38 38.97 -9.40
CA ASP A 759 -2.43 39.37 -10.47
C ASP A 759 -0.98 39.08 -10.07
N LEU A 760 -0.15 38.64 -11.08
CA LEU A 760 1.29 38.52 -10.78
C LEU A 760 2.01 39.86 -10.99
N VAL A 761 2.61 40.31 -9.86
CA VAL A 761 3.19 41.68 -9.92
C VAL A 761 4.58 41.63 -9.28
N TRP A 762 5.55 42.30 -10.02
CA TRP A 762 6.90 42.48 -9.41
C TRP A 762 6.92 43.73 -8.54
N LEU A 763 6.44 43.48 -7.34
CA LEU A 763 6.15 44.64 -6.45
C LEU A 763 7.43 45.43 -6.20
N ASP A 764 7.33 46.82 -6.19
CA ASP A 764 8.40 47.79 -5.86
C ASP A 764 9.37 47.96 -7.03
N SER A 765 9.15 47.03 -8.04
CA SER A 765 10.02 47.21 -9.22
C SER A 765 9.23 47.73 -10.42
N VAL A 766 7.95 47.34 -10.42
CA VAL A 766 7.11 47.81 -11.54
C VAL A 766 5.84 48.44 -10.95
N GLU A 767 5.45 49.64 -11.56
CA GLU A 767 4.20 50.26 -11.07
C GLU A 767 2.99 49.37 -11.34
N TYR A 768 2.16 49.32 -10.33
CA TYR A 768 0.97 48.44 -10.46
C TYR A 768 -0.27 49.17 -9.94
N ASP A 769 -1.29 49.07 -10.76
CA ASP A 769 -2.60 49.63 -10.33
C ASP A 769 -3.58 48.48 -10.07
N PRO A 770 -4.01 48.29 -8.86
CA PRO A 770 -4.87 47.16 -8.48
C PRO A 770 -6.30 47.33 -9.02
N GLY A 771 -6.72 48.59 -9.29
CA GLY A 771 -8.07 48.82 -9.85
C GLY A 771 -8.19 48.38 -11.32
N THR A 772 -7.11 48.70 -12.06
CA THR A 772 -7.21 48.38 -13.51
C THR A 772 -6.40 47.12 -13.84
N GLY A 773 -5.40 46.80 -12.96
CA GLY A 773 -4.52 45.64 -13.21
C GLY A 773 -3.30 46.00 -14.07
N ALA A 774 -3.18 47.33 -14.44
CA ALA A 774 -2.02 47.74 -15.27
C ALA A 774 -0.71 47.48 -14.51
N GLY A 775 0.20 46.91 -15.20
CA GLY A 775 1.52 46.62 -14.57
C GLY A 775 1.64 45.14 -14.21
N ALA A 776 0.52 44.37 -14.41
CA ALA A 776 0.59 42.93 -14.11
C ALA A 776 1.35 42.17 -15.22
N ILE A 777 2.02 41.11 -14.84
CA ILE A 777 2.84 40.38 -15.85
C ILE A 777 2.28 38.97 -16.03
N GLY A 778 1.17 38.67 -15.30
CA GLY A 778 0.45 37.38 -15.40
C GLY A 778 -0.57 37.26 -14.27
N VAL A 779 -1.03 35.94 -14.07
CA VAL A 779 -2.05 35.76 -13.00
C VAL A 779 -1.71 34.49 -12.23
N GLU A 780 -2.17 34.47 -11.00
CA GLU A 780 -2.02 33.27 -10.15
C GLU A 780 -3.41 32.78 -9.74
N PHE A 781 -3.58 31.43 -10.08
CA PHE A 781 -4.78 30.76 -9.57
C PHE A 781 -4.37 29.67 -8.57
N ALA A 782 -4.83 29.86 -7.31
CA ALA A 782 -4.54 28.82 -6.29
C ALA A 782 -5.83 28.11 -5.85
N VAL A 783 -5.63 26.75 -5.77
CA VAL A 783 -6.85 25.94 -5.54
C VAL A 783 -6.84 25.50 -4.07
N THR A 784 -8.05 25.37 -3.44
CA THR A 784 -8.19 24.88 -2.05
C THR A 784 -7.82 23.39 -1.97
N GLY A 785 -7.89 22.82 -0.73
CA GLY A 785 -7.66 21.38 -0.61
C GLY A 785 -8.89 20.57 -1.04
N THR A 786 -8.50 19.34 -1.47
CA THR A 786 -9.64 18.43 -1.76
C THR A 786 -10.40 18.09 -0.47
N THR A 787 -9.63 17.90 0.60
CA THR A 787 -10.37 17.63 1.87
C THR A 787 -9.58 18.22 3.04
N SER A 788 -8.32 18.61 2.82
CA SER A 788 -7.54 19.14 3.96
C SER A 788 -8.15 20.44 4.50
N ASN A 789 -8.06 20.54 5.83
CA ASN A 789 -8.78 21.65 6.48
C ASN A 789 -8.09 23.00 6.19
N GLY A 790 -8.90 24.05 5.89
CA GLY A 790 -8.41 25.41 5.56
C GLY A 790 -8.52 26.33 6.78
N LEU A 791 -9.14 27.56 6.63
CA LEU A 791 -9.24 28.53 7.73
C LEU A 791 -10.22 28.02 8.81
N GLU A 792 -9.85 28.36 10.04
CA GLU A 792 -10.69 27.90 11.17
C GLU A 792 -11.94 28.78 11.28
N GLY A 793 -13.04 28.15 11.74
CA GLY A 793 -14.29 28.91 12.00
C GLY A 793 -15.33 28.67 10.89
N GLY A 794 -16.55 29.29 11.12
CA GLY A 794 -17.65 29.16 10.13
C GLY A 794 -17.43 30.07 8.92
N ILE A 795 -18.35 30.09 8.03
CA ILE A 795 -18.25 30.81 6.74
C ILE A 795 -18.07 32.31 7.01
N ALA A 796 -18.84 32.86 8.04
CA ALA A 796 -18.74 34.31 8.29
C ALA A 796 -17.36 34.68 8.83
N ASP A 797 -16.80 33.80 9.73
CA ASP A 797 -15.45 34.10 10.26
C ASP A 797 -14.40 34.11 9.15
N THR A 798 -14.48 33.14 8.32
CA THR A 798 -13.44 33.05 7.27
C THR A 798 -13.64 34.16 6.23
N GLN A 799 -14.88 34.59 6.02
CA GLN A 799 -15.10 35.72 5.09
C GLN A 799 -14.45 37.01 5.64
N ALA A 800 -14.59 37.23 6.92
CA ALA A 800 -13.93 38.42 7.51
C ALA A 800 -12.42 38.38 7.30
N ILE A 801 -11.90 37.21 7.46
CA ILE A 801 -10.45 37.09 7.21
C ILE A 801 -10.15 37.34 5.71
N SER A 802 -10.98 36.83 4.82
CA SER A 802 -10.76 37.06 3.38
C SER A 802 -10.83 38.56 3.05
N GLU A 803 -11.74 39.29 3.74
CA GLU A 803 -11.84 40.75 3.48
C GLU A 803 -10.53 41.45 3.91
N ALA A 804 -10.01 40.97 5.01
CA ALA A 804 -8.73 41.57 5.44
C ALA A 804 -7.60 41.25 4.45
N PHE A 805 -7.60 40.03 3.90
CA PHE A 805 -6.54 39.67 2.94
C PHE A 805 -6.62 40.51 1.68
N VAL A 806 -7.82 40.64 1.12
CA VAL A 806 -7.86 41.38 -0.17
C VAL A 806 -7.60 42.86 0.10
N ARG A 807 -7.87 43.36 1.33
CA ARG A 807 -7.61 44.78 1.65
C ARG A 807 -6.11 45.03 1.79
N ASP A 808 -5.41 44.02 2.38
CA ASP A 808 -4.02 44.32 2.79
C ASP A 808 -3.04 43.90 1.68
N ASN A 809 -3.57 43.27 0.69
CA ASN A 809 -2.65 42.84 -0.37
C ASN A 809 -3.13 43.40 -1.72
N ALA A 810 -2.23 44.26 -2.31
CA ALA A 810 -2.63 45.05 -3.50
C ALA A 810 -2.89 44.12 -4.70
N GLU A 811 -2.19 43.05 -4.84
CA GLU A 811 -2.28 42.21 -6.07
C GLU A 811 -3.35 41.14 -5.91
N LEU A 812 -3.86 40.90 -4.66
CA LEU A 812 -4.85 39.83 -4.41
C LEU A 812 -6.26 40.35 -4.75
N GLN A 813 -6.91 39.53 -5.70
CA GLN A 813 -8.21 40.04 -6.22
C GLN A 813 -9.37 39.25 -5.60
N TRP A 814 -9.11 38.04 -5.21
CA TRP A 814 -10.18 37.23 -4.58
C TRP A 814 -9.54 36.19 -3.65
N GLN A 815 -10.20 36.02 -2.45
CA GLN A 815 -9.77 34.95 -1.52
C GLN A 815 -11.00 34.32 -0.84
N GLU A 816 -10.90 32.91 -0.82
CA GLU A 816 -11.98 32.15 -0.15
C GLU A 816 -11.37 31.00 0.64
N GLY A 817 -11.81 30.96 1.93
CA GLY A 817 -10.99 30.03 2.77
C GLY A 817 -11.84 28.94 3.40
N TYR A 818 -13.14 28.88 3.08
CA TYR A 818 -13.99 27.94 3.86
C TYR A 818 -14.19 26.64 3.10
N TYR A 819 -14.51 26.67 1.82
CA TYR A 819 -14.96 25.44 1.14
C TYR A 819 -13.75 24.64 0.63
N ARG A 820 -13.89 23.34 0.61
CA ARG A 820 -12.96 22.43 -0.12
C ARG A 820 -13.53 22.11 -1.51
N GLY A 821 -12.57 21.73 -2.38
CA GLY A 821 -13.11 21.51 -3.73
C GLY A 821 -11.99 21.44 -4.76
N TYR A 822 -12.29 22.01 -5.97
CA TYR A 822 -11.31 21.94 -7.06
C TYR A 822 -11.55 23.11 -8.03
N THR A 823 -10.59 23.30 -8.99
CA THR A 823 -10.73 24.39 -9.97
C THR A 823 -10.66 23.80 -11.40
N GLU A 824 -11.62 24.26 -12.21
CA GLU A 824 -11.52 23.92 -13.66
C GLU A 824 -10.96 25.11 -14.46
N LEU A 825 -9.97 24.78 -15.29
CA LEU A 825 -9.49 25.79 -16.26
C LEU A 825 -9.89 25.41 -17.68
N HIS A 826 -10.66 26.28 -18.27
CA HIS A 826 -10.98 26.12 -19.70
C HIS A 826 -10.22 27.15 -20.55
N ILE A 827 -9.37 26.54 -21.41
CA ILE A 827 -8.33 27.41 -22.02
C ILE A 827 -8.53 27.39 -23.54
N SER A 828 -8.65 28.61 -24.10
CA SER A 828 -8.66 28.79 -25.58
C SER A 828 -7.59 29.80 -25.99
N SER A 829 -7.54 29.98 -27.30
CA SER A 829 -6.50 30.92 -27.78
C SER A 829 -6.85 32.37 -27.42
N GLN A 830 -8.09 32.55 -26.95
CA GLN A 830 -8.50 33.96 -26.70
C GLN A 830 -8.52 34.24 -25.19
N MET A 831 -8.79 33.17 -24.47
CA MET A 831 -8.97 33.51 -23.04
C MET A 831 -8.85 32.22 -22.21
N ILE A 832 -8.61 32.42 -20.85
CA ILE A 832 -8.72 31.35 -19.86
C ILE A 832 -9.85 31.69 -18.88
N GLU A 833 -10.66 30.58 -18.68
CA GLU A 833 -11.70 30.74 -17.65
C GLU A 833 -11.38 29.79 -16.47
N ALA A 834 -11.19 30.48 -15.34
CA ALA A 834 -10.97 29.67 -14.11
C ALA A 834 -12.25 29.61 -13.27
N MET A 835 -12.71 28.34 -13.13
CA MET A 835 -13.98 28.17 -12.38
C MET A 835 -13.69 27.41 -11.09
N TYR A 836 -14.12 28.04 -9.99
CA TYR A 836 -13.85 27.45 -8.67
C TYR A 836 -15.14 26.81 -8.13
N TRP A 837 -14.93 25.51 -7.77
CA TRP A 837 -16.10 24.74 -7.26
C TRP A 837 -15.79 24.27 -5.84
N GLY A 838 -16.88 24.34 -4.99
CA GLY A 838 -16.74 23.86 -3.61
C GLY A 838 -17.68 22.69 -3.32
N CYS A 839 -17.22 21.91 -2.30
CA CYS A 839 -18.12 20.90 -1.75
C CYS A 839 -18.77 21.45 -0.46
N PRO A 840 -20.12 21.37 -0.51
CA PRO A 840 -20.77 21.94 0.68
C PRO A 840 -20.38 21.18 1.97
N THR A 841 -20.01 19.90 1.81
CA THR A 841 -19.48 19.13 2.96
C THR A 841 -18.61 17.98 2.43
N VAL A 842 -17.58 17.73 3.20
CA VAL A 842 -16.78 16.52 2.85
C VAL A 842 -16.90 15.50 3.99
N ALA A 843 -17.80 15.75 4.89
CA ALA A 843 -17.98 14.84 6.03
C ALA A 843 -18.69 13.55 5.61
N THR A 844 -19.41 13.61 4.56
CA THR A 844 -20.05 12.38 4.03
C THR A 844 -19.72 12.24 2.54
N ARG A 845 -19.82 10.95 2.11
CA ARG A 845 -19.63 10.78 0.65
C ARG A 845 -20.90 11.23 -0.10
N ASN A 846 -20.81 12.09 -1.13
CA ASN A 846 -21.96 12.64 -1.89
C ASN A 846 -21.47 13.23 -3.21
N ALA A 847 -22.45 13.65 -4.06
CA ALA A 847 -22.07 14.26 -5.36
C ALA A 847 -22.45 15.74 -5.38
N PHE A 848 -22.36 16.41 -4.30
CA PHE A 848 -22.85 17.80 -4.20
C PHE A 848 -21.73 18.76 -4.62
N GLU A 849 -22.17 19.83 -5.20
CA GLU A 849 -21.18 20.83 -5.64
C GLU A 849 -21.82 22.21 -5.63
N ILE A 850 -20.93 23.19 -5.34
CA ILE A 850 -21.44 24.57 -5.32
C ILE A 850 -20.43 25.47 -6.04
N SER A 851 -21.01 26.41 -6.81
CA SER A 851 -20.12 27.37 -7.49
C SER A 851 -19.62 28.45 -6.52
N LEU A 852 -18.32 28.75 -6.67
CA LEU A 852 -17.76 29.74 -5.71
C LEU A 852 -17.38 31.02 -6.45
N GLY A 853 -16.85 30.91 -7.61
CA GLY A 853 -16.45 32.11 -8.39
C GLY A 853 -15.86 31.69 -9.75
N ASN A 854 -16.04 32.68 -10.76
CA ASN A 854 -15.47 32.44 -12.11
C ASN A 854 -14.62 33.65 -12.54
N PHE A 855 -13.44 33.29 -13.04
CA PHE A 855 -12.53 34.39 -13.40
C PHE A 855 -11.97 34.14 -14.81
N SER A 856 -11.79 35.33 -15.49
CA SER A 856 -11.31 35.16 -16.87
C SER A 856 -10.06 36.03 -17.10
N VAL A 857 -9.24 35.51 -17.97
CA VAL A 857 -8.06 36.26 -18.42
C VAL A 857 -8.00 36.23 -19.96
N ALA A 858 -7.95 37.46 -20.49
CA ALA A 858 -7.87 37.51 -21.97
C ALA A 858 -6.41 37.32 -22.42
N ALA A 859 -6.25 36.64 -23.53
CA ALA A 859 -4.88 36.52 -24.08
C ALA A 859 -4.27 37.90 -24.33
N GLY A 860 -3.03 38.07 -23.79
CA GLY A 860 -2.30 39.34 -24.00
C GLY A 860 -2.61 40.33 -22.86
N GLY A 861 -3.61 39.97 -22.02
CA GLY A 861 -4.06 40.94 -21.00
C GLY A 861 -3.16 40.87 -19.75
N ASN A 862 -2.63 39.66 -19.36
CA ASN A 862 -1.69 39.38 -18.24
C ASN A 862 -2.29 39.82 -16.90
N ARG A 863 -3.53 39.95 -16.88
CA ARG A 863 -4.23 40.29 -15.63
C ARG A 863 -5.62 39.63 -15.64
N VAL A 864 -6.15 39.53 -14.43
CA VAL A 864 -7.54 39.01 -14.36
C VAL A 864 -8.50 40.07 -14.93
N ASP A 865 -9.58 39.62 -15.71
CA ASP A 865 -10.52 40.59 -16.31
C ASP A 865 -11.30 41.33 -15.21
N ARG A 866 -11.53 42.59 -15.52
CA ARG A 866 -12.37 43.40 -14.62
C ARG A 866 -13.69 43.76 -15.29
N PRO A 867 -14.74 43.96 -14.48
CA PRO A 867 -14.74 43.74 -13.02
C PRO A 867 -14.35 42.28 -12.68
N VAL A 868 -13.62 42.09 -11.59
CA VAL A 868 -13.09 40.77 -11.18
C VAL A 868 -14.27 39.82 -10.91
N GLY A 869 -14.17 38.55 -11.52
CA GLY A 869 -15.23 37.54 -11.31
C GLY A 869 -16.55 37.94 -11.99
N GLY A 870 -16.43 38.88 -13.02
CA GLY A 870 -17.69 39.37 -13.65
C GLY A 870 -18.48 40.28 -12.71
N GLY A 871 -17.81 40.65 -11.51
CA GLY A 871 -18.48 41.59 -10.58
C GLY A 871 -19.28 40.85 -9.51
N LEU A 872 -19.17 39.48 -9.58
CA LEU A 872 -20.00 38.75 -8.60
C LEU A 872 -19.33 37.39 -8.31
N VAL A 873 -19.18 37.10 -7.01
CA VAL A 873 -18.76 35.74 -6.61
C VAL A 873 -19.71 35.25 -5.51
N GLU A 874 -19.58 33.88 -5.22
CA GLU A 874 -20.61 33.31 -4.32
C GLU A 874 -20.02 33.05 -2.93
N ALA A 875 -18.67 33.22 -2.82
CA ALA A 875 -18.07 33.02 -1.49
C ALA A 875 -16.75 33.78 -1.41
N GLY A 876 -16.38 34.06 -0.12
CA GLY A 876 -15.08 34.74 0.11
C GLY A 876 -15.22 36.27 0.00
N ALA A 877 -14.13 36.89 -0.54
CA ALA A 877 -14.15 38.37 -0.62
C ALA A 877 -13.42 38.82 -1.89
N LEU A 878 -14.01 39.97 -2.48
CA LEU A 878 -13.38 40.56 -3.68
C LEU A 878 -12.68 41.86 -3.30
N LYS A 879 -11.73 42.12 -4.12
CA LYS A 879 -11.09 43.44 -3.93
C LYS A 879 -12.12 44.58 -4.05
N LYS A 880 -11.83 45.65 -3.14
CA LYS A 880 -12.81 46.75 -3.08
C LYS A 880 -13.01 47.40 -4.47
N GLY A 881 -14.35 47.62 -4.80
CA GLY A 881 -14.68 48.37 -6.05
C GLY A 881 -14.74 47.43 -7.26
N GLN A 882 -14.54 46.10 -7.02
CA GLN A 882 -14.49 45.22 -8.20
C GLN A 882 -15.77 44.38 -8.27
N GLY A 883 -16.64 44.50 -7.24
CA GLY A 883 -17.88 43.71 -7.30
C GLY A 883 -18.37 43.33 -5.89
N GLU A 884 -19.40 42.35 -5.90
CA GLU A 884 -19.98 42.01 -4.58
C GLU A 884 -20.01 40.48 -4.41
N VAL A 885 -19.99 40.08 -3.16
CA VAL A 885 -20.12 38.65 -2.82
C VAL A 885 -21.60 38.35 -2.52
N ARG A 886 -22.18 37.44 -3.38
CA ARG A 886 -23.56 36.99 -3.12
C ARG A 886 -23.56 35.53 -2.65
N GLU A 887 -23.68 35.45 -1.41
CA GLU A 887 -23.56 34.08 -0.84
C GLU A 887 -24.74 33.21 -1.28
N THR A 888 -24.34 31.91 -1.55
CA THR A 888 -25.42 30.98 -1.97
C THR A 888 -25.21 29.63 -1.28
N ASN A 889 -26.33 29.07 -1.00
CA ASN A 889 -26.24 27.64 -0.60
C ASN A 889 -26.91 26.73 -1.62
N VAL A 890 -27.03 27.30 -2.74
CA VAL A 890 -27.64 26.50 -3.82
C VAL A 890 -26.61 25.44 -4.28
N THR A 891 -26.98 24.26 -4.10
CA THR A 891 -26.07 23.13 -4.38
C THR A 891 -26.68 22.23 -5.47
N ARG A 892 -25.71 21.83 -6.30
CA ARG A 892 -26.16 20.90 -7.36
C ARG A 892 -25.72 19.47 -7.03
N ASP A 893 -26.65 18.58 -7.07
CA ASP A 893 -26.29 17.14 -7.00
C ASP A 893 -25.96 16.58 -8.39
N LEU A 894 -24.74 16.25 -8.59
CA LEU A 894 -24.29 15.82 -9.94
C LEU A 894 -24.72 14.38 -10.22
N GLY A 895 -25.12 13.70 -9.20
CA GLY A 895 -25.64 12.33 -9.42
C GLY A 895 -27.04 12.33 -10.04
N THR A 896 -27.82 13.37 -9.60
CA THR A 896 -29.22 13.38 -10.09
C THR A 896 -29.44 14.56 -11.04
N GLY A 897 -28.57 15.58 -10.99
CA GLY A 897 -28.74 16.79 -11.82
C GLY A 897 -29.67 17.83 -11.16
N GLU A 898 -30.15 17.62 -9.94
CA GLU A 898 -31.13 18.52 -9.29
C GLU A 898 -30.39 19.58 -8.44
N TRP A 899 -31.10 20.76 -8.38
CA TRP A 899 -30.58 21.85 -7.51
C TRP A 899 -31.38 21.89 -6.21
N PHE A 900 -30.66 22.15 -5.08
CA PHE A 900 -31.40 22.30 -3.81
C PHE A 900 -30.59 23.19 -2.87
N LEU A 901 -31.29 23.62 -1.82
CA LEU A 901 -30.59 24.43 -0.79
C LEU A 901 -30.01 23.51 0.29
N HIS A 902 -28.67 23.55 0.49
CA HIS A 902 -28.01 22.65 1.45
C HIS A 902 -27.78 23.39 2.78
N ALA A 903 -28.17 22.67 3.82
CA ALA A 903 -27.91 23.24 5.16
C ALA A 903 -26.50 22.86 5.63
N PHE A 904 -25.57 23.79 5.97
CA PHE A 904 -24.13 23.60 6.21
C PHE A 904 -23.92 23.13 7.66
N ASP A 905 -24.23 21.84 7.98
CA ASP A 905 -24.22 21.45 9.42
C ASP A 905 -22.82 21.01 9.84
N THR A 906 -22.10 20.31 8.82
CA THR A 906 -20.76 19.79 9.19
C THR A 906 -19.90 19.71 7.92
N MET A 907 -18.67 20.42 8.01
CA MET A 907 -17.81 20.42 6.80
C MET A 907 -16.85 19.21 6.82
N PHE A 908 -16.38 18.77 8.06
CA PHE A 908 -15.35 17.70 8.11
C PHE A 908 -15.83 16.60 9.06
N LEU A 909 -15.09 15.48 8.99
CA LEU A 909 -15.28 14.47 10.05
C LEU A 909 -14.69 14.99 11.36
N GLU A 910 -15.54 15.16 12.35
CA GLU A 910 -15.19 15.93 13.57
C GLU A 910 -14.10 15.21 14.37
N TRP A 911 -14.18 13.87 14.37
CA TRP A 911 -13.18 13.18 15.20
C TRP A 911 -11.76 13.41 14.67
N ALA A 912 -11.66 13.57 13.39
CA ALA A 912 -10.30 13.73 12.80
C ALA A 912 -9.71 15.09 13.16
N LEU A 913 -10.50 16.12 13.32
CA LEU A 913 -9.96 17.47 13.61
C LEU A 913 -9.48 17.57 15.06
N GLU A 914 -9.94 16.66 15.91
CA GLU A 914 -9.55 16.68 17.34
C GLU A 914 -8.27 15.88 17.58
N TRP A 915 -7.86 15.12 16.57
CA TRP A 915 -6.66 14.28 16.72
C TRP A 915 -5.38 15.10 16.50
#